data_AF-A0A3E3DBP9-F1
#
_entry.id   AF-A0A3E3DBP9-F1
#
_cell.length_a   1.000
_cell.length_b   1.000
_cell.length_c   1.000
_cell.angle_alpha   90.00
_cell.angle_beta   90.00
_cell.angle_gamma   90.00
#
_symmetry.space_group_name_H-M   'P 1'
#
loop_
_entity.id
_entity.type
_entity.pdbx_description
1 polymer ?
#
loop_
_entity_poly.entity_id
_entity_poly.type
_entity_poly.pdbx_seq_one_letter_code
_entity_poly.pdbx_strand_id
1 'polypeptide(L)'
;MKYLEYPLFAEGYVNRFLTAGVFTEVQQFDKVKLHGRVNEWLKKGFAIHENPCRKEFVRKRQENMPDYLELDGATDGKNVEVFGQTRPLIPYFPFGNTGVDGSGFYYCPTWLRMYSYVLLEAERDCDVEFELETCGGVTIWVDGAFVTDFTPFTRNMVKKTTVVLPLKAGKNRLLVCLDDLAERDTDYYFRLKRLGDAALTMLVPVRDEVEADVIGRLENMLDQMYFDKEAYISETVKLNILNPFSCPLPVAVAVAPGEFIEKMEGQESLVRTFRYGLEPDQKVLELFESDEIPPGYCYFTACANHQGISLKRKIGNQLVRKEFLEYHEADLEERKRHILEVITEYAPENTYKAAALLKLGRETERAERILLTELPGVWARKDCSDFHFIIMLYIYRTFYERLSPKLREELELAMCGFRYWIDEPGDDVMWFFSENHALLFHCCQYLAGSWLPDRIFTCSGKTGQEVSARGEELLHEWFEGFFEEFITEWNSNAYIPVDVLGLGTLYNLTEPGSEFHQKAKRALDMIFCSLRVNAHKGAVMTSFGRSYEKELKGNYNAGTTSLLYLAYGDGYLNRACNGCIPLALGDYAAPEAFKPYGALKENQELIFRNTQGVEKHVNLYLYKNAYALLSTAVGFKPFQKGYQEHIVQAVIDELAQVFVNYPGESFPYGSGRPNFWAGNGSLPLAVQYRNTAILRYRIGREERIGYTHAYIPLSAFTRYLGEDGVIVLEKDGAYIAVKAMNGLTMQQEGPNCFREFMSQGRDNVWVIRAGRMDEYGDLDALLAAFKKMEIRTDGEETVVRDERGTEFLTGPDFLLKVNGETVYDYPLDVEGKLILEECDRG
;
A
#
# COMPACT_ATOMS: atom_id res chain seq x y z
N MET A 1 -34.62 -25.36 -4.44
CA MET A 1 -33.45 -24.48 -4.57
C MET A 1 -33.91 -23.04 -4.78
N LYS A 2 -33.41 -22.10 -3.96
CA LYS A 2 -33.64 -20.66 -4.10
C LYS A 2 -32.43 -19.98 -4.76
N TYR A 3 -32.58 -18.70 -5.08
CA TYR A 3 -31.53 -17.88 -5.68
C TYR A 3 -31.43 -16.54 -4.97
N LEU A 4 -30.21 -16.02 -4.85
CA LEU A 4 -30.00 -14.58 -4.71
C LEU A 4 -29.95 -13.99 -6.11
N GLU A 5 -30.89 -13.10 -6.41
CA GLU A 5 -31.10 -12.55 -7.74
C GLU A 5 -30.50 -11.16 -7.85
N TYR A 6 -29.68 -10.94 -8.87
CA TYR A 6 -29.01 -9.67 -9.11
C TYR A 6 -29.04 -9.32 -10.60
N PRO A 7 -29.27 -8.05 -10.98
CA PRO A 7 -28.95 -7.62 -12.34
C PRO A 7 -27.43 -7.67 -12.55
N LEU A 8 -26.98 -7.70 -13.81
CA LEU A 8 -25.57 -7.46 -14.11
C LEU A 8 -25.08 -6.16 -13.47
N PHE A 9 -23.86 -6.18 -12.94
CA PHE A 9 -23.30 -5.05 -12.21
C PHE A 9 -22.83 -3.94 -13.14
N ALA A 10 -23.20 -2.70 -12.82
CA ALA A 10 -22.78 -1.49 -13.54
C ALA A 10 -22.92 -1.65 -15.08
N GLU A 11 -21.82 -1.53 -15.82
CA GLU A 11 -21.75 -1.59 -17.28
C GLU A 11 -21.96 -3.01 -17.88
N GLY A 12 -22.61 -3.92 -17.15
CA GLY A 12 -22.90 -5.28 -17.61
C GLY A 12 -21.92 -6.35 -17.14
N TYR A 13 -21.29 -6.18 -15.98
CA TYR A 13 -20.37 -7.18 -15.42
C TYR A 13 -21.10 -8.32 -14.71
N VAL A 14 -20.60 -9.54 -14.90
CA VAL A 14 -20.93 -10.69 -14.06
C VAL A 14 -19.97 -10.72 -12.88
N ASN A 15 -20.43 -10.39 -11.67
CA ASN A 15 -19.59 -10.30 -10.47
C ASN A 15 -20.15 -11.04 -9.24
N ARG A 16 -21.22 -11.82 -9.41
CA ARG A 16 -21.85 -12.62 -8.34
C ARG A 16 -21.73 -14.08 -8.68
N PHE A 17 -21.08 -14.85 -7.80
CA PHE A 17 -20.82 -16.28 -7.99
C PHE A 17 -20.91 -17.01 -6.65
N LEU A 18 -21.19 -18.30 -6.69
CA LEU A 18 -20.67 -19.24 -5.70
C LEU A 18 -19.20 -19.51 -6.02
N THR A 19 -18.29 -19.30 -5.08
CA THR A 19 -16.85 -19.57 -5.23
C THR A 19 -16.36 -20.59 -4.21
N ALA A 20 -15.44 -21.46 -4.61
CA ALA A 20 -14.75 -22.38 -3.69
C ALA A 20 -13.55 -21.73 -2.96
N GLY A 21 -13.29 -20.44 -3.22
CA GLY A 21 -12.06 -19.76 -2.79
C GLY A 21 -10.83 -20.25 -3.54
N VAL A 22 -9.66 -19.76 -3.12
CA VAL A 22 -8.38 -20.08 -3.77
C VAL A 22 -7.79 -21.36 -3.19
N PHE A 23 -7.64 -22.38 -4.02
CA PHE A 23 -6.82 -23.56 -3.75
C PHE A 23 -5.37 -23.28 -4.15
N THR A 24 -4.43 -23.81 -3.37
CA THR A 24 -3.00 -23.53 -3.54
C THR A 24 -2.16 -24.81 -3.57
N GLU A 25 -1.22 -24.93 -4.49
CA GLU A 25 -0.24 -26.01 -4.54
C GLU A 25 1.16 -25.43 -4.77
N VAL A 26 2.05 -25.55 -3.78
CA VAL A 26 3.43 -25.06 -3.91
C VAL A 26 4.15 -25.83 -5.01
N GLN A 27 4.81 -25.11 -5.92
CA GLN A 27 5.52 -25.67 -7.05
C GLN A 27 7.03 -25.64 -6.80
N GLN A 28 7.74 -26.60 -7.38
CA GLN A 28 9.20 -26.63 -7.43
C GLN A 28 9.63 -26.69 -8.89
N PHE A 29 10.71 -25.98 -9.19
CA PHE A 29 11.21 -25.85 -10.55
C PHE A 29 12.74 -25.98 -10.57
N ASP A 30 13.30 -26.11 -11.77
CA ASP A 30 14.74 -26.08 -11.94
C ASP A 30 15.30 -24.72 -11.48
N LYS A 31 16.36 -24.76 -10.66
CA LYS A 31 17.02 -23.55 -10.16
C LYS A 31 17.70 -22.81 -11.30
N VAL A 32 17.41 -21.52 -11.42
CA VAL A 32 17.93 -20.66 -12.48
C VAL A 32 18.63 -19.43 -11.91
N LYS A 33 19.60 -18.92 -12.67
CA LYS A 33 20.20 -17.61 -12.44
C LYS A 33 19.41 -16.56 -13.22
N LEU A 34 19.17 -15.42 -12.59
CA LEU A 34 18.51 -14.29 -13.21
C LEU A 34 19.55 -13.19 -13.51
N HIS A 35 19.20 -12.31 -14.44
CA HIS A 35 20.01 -11.15 -14.81
C HIS A 35 19.11 -9.91 -14.81
N GLY A 36 19.64 -8.79 -14.34
CA GLY A 36 18.91 -7.53 -14.24
C GLY A 36 19.77 -6.48 -13.53
N ARG A 37 19.37 -5.22 -13.65
CA ARG A 37 19.94 -4.13 -12.87
C ARG A 37 18.94 -3.66 -11.83
N VAL A 38 19.45 -3.20 -10.68
CA VAL A 38 18.64 -2.55 -9.65
C VAL A 38 17.85 -1.40 -10.30
N ASN A 39 16.58 -1.27 -9.93
CA ASN A 39 15.65 -0.23 -10.40
C ASN A 39 15.29 -0.23 -11.89
N GLU A 40 15.80 -1.15 -12.71
CA GLU A 40 15.47 -1.24 -14.15
C GLU A 40 13.97 -1.45 -14.41
N TRP A 41 13.27 -2.09 -13.46
CA TRP A 41 11.84 -2.33 -13.48
C TRP A 41 10.99 -1.04 -13.51
N LEU A 42 11.49 0.09 -12.98
CA LEU A 42 10.77 1.38 -12.99
C LEU A 42 10.55 1.95 -14.39
N LYS A 43 11.37 1.51 -15.35
CA LYS A 43 11.29 1.93 -16.75
C LYS A 43 10.60 0.91 -17.63
N LYS A 44 10.91 -0.37 -17.43
CA LYS A 44 10.44 -1.44 -18.31
C LYS A 44 9.21 -2.18 -17.78
N GLY A 45 8.78 -1.87 -16.56
CA GLY A 45 7.66 -2.51 -15.87
C GLY A 45 8.07 -3.74 -15.07
N PHE A 46 7.21 -4.18 -14.15
CA PHE A 46 7.48 -5.27 -13.20
C PHE A 46 7.59 -6.66 -13.83
N ALA A 47 7.10 -6.84 -15.06
CA ALA A 47 7.06 -8.13 -15.75
C ALA A 47 8.40 -8.52 -16.40
N ILE A 48 9.42 -7.65 -16.39
CA ILE A 48 10.69 -7.94 -17.07
C ILE A 48 11.53 -9.05 -16.42
N HIS A 49 11.25 -9.40 -15.16
CA HIS A 49 12.00 -10.39 -14.40
C HIS A 49 11.15 -11.64 -14.12
N GLU A 50 10.24 -11.98 -15.03
CA GLU A 50 9.45 -13.22 -14.96
C GLU A 50 10.36 -14.44 -14.77
N ASN A 51 10.07 -15.25 -13.75
CA ASN A 51 10.88 -16.43 -13.49
C ASN A 51 10.73 -17.41 -14.67
N PRO A 52 11.83 -17.94 -15.26
CA PRO A 52 11.78 -18.96 -16.30
C PRO A 52 10.81 -20.12 -16.03
N CYS A 53 10.56 -20.41 -14.74
CA CYS A 53 9.57 -21.35 -14.23
C CYS A 53 8.16 -21.16 -14.80
N ARG A 54 7.73 -19.91 -15.04
CA ARG A 54 6.40 -19.62 -15.58
C ARG A 54 6.22 -20.20 -16.98
N LYS A 55 7.24 -20.18 -17.84
CA LYS A 55 7.14 -20.80 -19.18
C LYS A 55 6.94 -22.30 -19.10
N GLU A 56 7.61 -22.97 -18.17
CA GLU A 56 7.43 -24.39 -17.94
C GLU A 56 6.01 -24.69 -17.44
N PHE A 57 5.54 -23.92 -16.45
CA PHE A 57 4.17 -24.02 -15.93
C PHE A 57 3.13 -23.84 -17.03
N VAL A 58 3.24 -22.77 -17.83
CA VAL A 58 2.29 -22.44 -18.90
C VAL A 58 2.23 -23.57 -19.93
N ARG A 59 3.38 -24.14 -20.33
CA ARG A 59 3.39 -25.29 -21.26
C ARG A 59 2.63 -26.47 -20.69
N LYS A 60 2.92 -26.87 -19.44
CA LYS A 60 2.21 -27.98 -18.76
C LYS A 60 0.71 -27.71 -18.65
N ARG A 61 0.33 -26.47 -18.36
CA ARG A 61 -1.06 -26.04 -18.21
C ARG A 61 -1.82 -25.94 -19.53
N GLN A 62 -1.16 -25.61 -20.63
CA GLN A 62 -1.76 -25.63 -21.97
C GLN A 62 -1.95 -27.05 -22.50
N GLU A 63 -1.13 -28.01 -22.06
CA GLU A 63 -1.30 -29.43 -22.36
C GLU A 63 -2.43 -30.07 -21.53
N ASN A 64 -2.75 -29.51 -20.37
CA ASN A 64 -3.73 -30.05 -19.42
C ASN A 64 -4.78 -29.00 -19.00
N MET A 65 -5.95 -29.05 -19.64
CA MET A 65 -7.11 -28.21 -19.28
C MET A 65 -7.60 -28.54 -17.85
N PRO A 66 -8.18 -27.58 -17.11
CA PRO A 66 -8.75 -27.88 -15.79
C PRO A 66 -9.95 -28.81 -15.92
N ASP A 67 -10.17 -29.62 -14.89
CA ASP A 67 -11.29 -30.55 -14.83
C ASP A 67 -12.63 -29.81 -14.83
N TYR A 68 -13.59 -30.30 -15.62
CA TYR A 68 -14.97 -29.86 -15.49
C TYR A 68 -15.55 -30.39 -14.18
N LEU A 69 -16.05 -29.49 -13.33
CA LEU A 69 -16.75 -29.85 -12.10
C LEU A 69 -18.25 -29.94 -12.34
N GLU A 70 -18.82 -31.11 -12.07
CA GLU A 70 -20.27 -31.32 -12.15
C GLU A 70 -20.98 -30.67 -10.96
N LEU A 71 -21.42 -29.42 -11.17
CA LEU A 71 -22.06 -28.57 -10.18
C LEU A 71 -23.58 -28.46 -10.38
N ASP A 72 -24.20 -29.37 -11.11
CA ASP A 72 -25.65 -29.40 -11.26
C ASP A 72 -26.38 -29.49 -9.93
N GLY A 73 -27.34 -28.57 -9.77
CA GLY A 73 -28.10 -28.42 -8.52
C GLY A 73 -27.27 -28.04 -7.30
N ALA A 74 -25.99 -27.66 -7.47
CA ALA A 74 -25.15 -27.20 -6.38
C ALA A 74 -25.69 -25.90 -5.78
N THR A 75 -25.71 -25.85 -4.45
CA THR A 75 -25.99 -24.66 -3.65
C THR A 75 -24.76 -24.28 -2.83
N ASP A 76 -24.87 -23.17 -2.11
CA ASP A 76 -23.92 -22.84 -1.04
C ASP A 76 -23.69 -24.05 -0.10
N GLY A 77 -22.44 -24.23 0.34
CA GLY A 77 -22.00 -25.31 1.20
C GLY A 77 -21.57 -26.61 0.49
N LYS A 78 -21.82 -26.78 -0.82
CA LYS A 78 -21.34 -27.97 -1.55
C LYS A 78 -19.80 -27.98 -1.58
N ASN A 79 -19.20 -29.10 -1.19
CA ASN A 79 -17.75 -29.27 -1.20
C ASN A 79 -17.22 -29.52 -2.62
N VAL A 80 -16.08 -28.90 -2.90
CA VAL A 80 -15.27 -29.06 -4.11
C VAL A 80 -13.87 -29.47 -3.69
N GLU A 81 -13.27 -30.41 -4.44
CA GLU A 81 -11.92 -30.92 -4.19
C GLU A 81 -10.98 -30.52 -5.34
N VAL A 82 -9.87 -29.87 -5.00
CA VAL A 82 -8.81 -29.46 -5.94
C VAL A 82 -7.47 -29.56 -5.21
N PHE A 83 -6.44 -30.11 -5.85
CA PHE A 83 -5.11 -30.30 -5.24
C PHE A 83 -5.17 -31.05 -3.89
N GLY A 84 -6.09 -32.01 -3.74
CA GLY A 84 -6.32 -32.75 -2.50
C GLY A 84 -6.89 -31.91 -1.33
N GLN A 85 -7.28 -30.66 -1.59
CA GLN A 85 -7.94 -29.78 -0.63
C GLN A 85 -9.44 -29.77 -0.88
N THR A 86 -10.23 -29.88 0.18
CA THR A 86 -11.69 -29.73 0.11
C THR A 86 -12.12 -28.36 0.63
N ARG A 87 -12.88 -27.61 -0.17
CA ARG A 87 -13.48 -26.32 0.23
C ARG A 87 -14.96 -26.25 -0.15
N PRO A 88 -15.82 -25.61 0.67
CA PRO A 88 -17.21 -25.40 0.31
C PRO A 88 -17.38 -24.25 -0.69
N LEU A 89 -18.37 -24.36 -1.57
CA LEU A 89 -18.87 -23.25 -2.37
C LEU A 89 -19.56 -22.22 -1.47
N ILE A 90 -19.17 -20.95 -1.55
CA ILE A 90 -19.75 -19.85 -0.77
C ILE A 90 -20.15 -18.70 -1.69
N PRO A 91 -21.26 -17.98 -1.41
CA PRO A 91 -21.59 -16.78 -2.17
C PRO A 91 -20.50 -15.71 -2.05
N TYR A 92 -20.08 -15.17 -3.18
CA TYR A 92 -19.12 -14.08 -3.29
C TYR A 92 -19.85 -12.72 -3.28
N PHE A 93 -19.46 -11.87 -2.34
CA PHE A 93 -19.99 -10.51 -2.19
C PHE A 93 -18.91 -9.49 -2.59
N PRO A 94 -18.93 -8.95 -3.83
CA PRO A 94 -17.90 -8.06 -4.36
C PRO A 94 -17.75 -6.70 -3.68
N PHE A 95 -18.80 -6.17 -3.02
CA PHE A 95 -18.82 -4.82 -2.42
C PHE A 95 -18.19 -3.72 -3.32
N GLY A 96 -18.60 -3.69 -4.59
CA GLY A 96 -18.15 -2.75 -5.61
C GLY A 96 -17.10 -3.30 -6.59
N ASN A 97 -16.52 -4.47 -6.34
CA ASN A 97 -15.63 -5.14 -7.30
C ASN A 97 -16.41 -5.57 -8.56
N THR A 98 -15.80 -5.37 -9.74
CA THR A 98 -16.40 -5.67 -11.05
C THR A 98 -16.25 -7.13 -11.48
N GLY A 99 -15.46 -7.92 -10.75
CA GLY A 99 -15.27 -9.35 -11.03
C GLY A 99 -15.09 -10.14 -9.75
N VAL A 100 -14.56 -11.36 -9.89
CA VAL A 100 -14.18 -12.20 -8.76
C VAL A 100 -12.68 -12.06 -8.55
N ASP A 101 -12.29 -11.69 -7.33
CA ASP A 101 -10.92 -11.39 -6.97
C ASP A 101 -10.47 -12.27 -5.79
N GLY A 102 -9.38 -13.00 -6.02
CA GLY A 102 -8.65 -13.79 -5.03
C GLY A 102 -7.17 -13.40 -4.98
N SER A 103 -6.84 -12.17 -5.37
CA SER A 103 -5.48 -11.63 -5.36
C SER A 103 -4.88 -11.73 -3.96
N GLY A 104 -3.58 -12.00 -3.93
CA GLY A 104 -2.89 -12.29 -2.69
C GLY A 104 -1.38 -12.25 -2.87
N PHE A 105 -0.68 -12.61 -1.80
CA PHE A 105 0.76 -12.63 -1.79
C PHE A 105 1.29 -13.97 -1.35
N TYR A 106 2.19 -14.49 -2.16
CA TYR A 106 2.65 -15.86 -2.08
C TYR A 106 4.17 -15.85 -2.02
N TYR A 107 4.70 -16.34 -0.91
CA TYR A 107 6.11 -16.26 -0.61
C TYR A 107 6.97 -17.27 -1.38
N CYS A 108 6.34 -18.24 -2.06
CA CYS A 108 6.96 -19.26 -2.90
C CYS A 108 6.17 -19.40 -4.21
N PRO A 109 6.76 -19.93 -5.30
CA PRO A 109 5.99 -20.26 -6.51
C PRO A 109 4.81 -21.18 -6.15
N THR A 110 3.60 -20.75 -6.42
CA THR A 110 2.39 -21.45 -5.96
C THR A 110 1.35 -21.50 -7.06
N TRP A 111 0.90 -22.68 -7.45
CA TRP A 111 -0.22 -22.83 -8.36
C TRP A 111 -1.53 -22.50 -7.64
N LEU A 112 -2.24 -21.50 -8.15
CA LEU A 112 -3.56 -21.09 -7.70
C LEU A 112 -4.64 -21.68 -8.60
N ARG A 113 -5.74 -22.13 -8.01
CA ARG A 113 -6.96 -22.51 -8.75
C ARG A 113 -8.21 -22.11 -7.98
N MET A 114 -9.21 -21.61 -8.68
CA MET A 114 -10.51 -21.21 -8.11
C MET A 114 -11.64 -21.51 -9.09
N TYR A 115 -12.66 -22.24 -8.62
CA TYR A 115 -13.88 -22.45 -9.37
C TYR A 115 -14.98 -21.50 -8.89
N SER A 116 -15.67 -20.88 -9.85
CA SER A 116 -16.77 -19.96 -9.65
C SER A 116 -17.98 -20.37 -10.49
N TYR A 117 -19.16 -20.37 -9.89
CA TYR A 117 -20.39 -20.89 -10.48
C TYR A 117 -21.56 -19.92 -10.28
N VAL A 118 -22.32 -19.66 -11.33
CA VAL A 118 -23.54 -18.83 -11.32
C VAL A 118 -24.49 -19.31 -12.40
N LEU A 119 -25.80 -19.04 -12.27
CA LEU A 119 -26.71 -19.17 -13.41
C LEU A 119 -26.99 -17.79 -14.01
N LEU A 120 -26.95 -17.71 -15.33
CA LEU A 120 -27.39 -16.56 -16.10
C LEU A 120 -28.77 -16.85 -16.67
N GLU A 121 -29.76 -16.08 -16.26
CA GLU A 121 -31.11 -16.15 -16.82
C GLU A 121 -31.24 -15.24 -18.03
N ALA A 122 -31.61 -15.82 -19.18
CA ALA A 122 -31.82 -15.13 -20.45
C ALA A 122 -33.29 -15.27 -20.88
N GLU A 123 -33.88 -14.20 -21.43
CA GLU A 123 -35.28 -14.21 -21.85
C GLU A 123 -35.54 -15.05 -23.11
N ARG A 124 -34.52 -15.24 -23.95
CA ARG A 124 -34.59 -15.94 -25.23
C ARG A 124 -33.28 -16.65 -25.52
N ASP A 125 -33.30 -17.58 -26.46
CA ASP A 125 -32.08 -18.13 -27.05
C ASP A 125 -31.26 -17.00 -27.69
N CYS A 126 -30.01 -16.85 -27.27
CA CYS A 126 -29.10 -15.85 -27.80
C CYS A 126 -27.63 -16.25 -27.59
N ASP A 127 -26.79 -15.83 -28.53
CA ASP A 127 -25.35 -15.81 -28.36
C ASP A 127 -24.98 -14.45 -27.80
N VAL A 128 -24.39 -14.42 -26.61
CA VAL A 128 -24.02 -13.16 -25.93
C VAL A 128 -22.51 -13.03 -25.90
N GLU A 129 -22.01 -11.93 -26.45
CA GLU A 129 -20.59 -11.59 -26.41
C GLU A 129 -20.22 -11.01 -25.05
N PHE A 130 -19.08 -11.43 -24.51
CA PHE A 130 -18.48 -10.86 -23.32
C PHE A 130 -17.01 -10.52 -23.57
N GLU A 131 -16.54 -9.39 -23.04
CA GLU A 131 -15.12 -9.13 -22.83
C GLU A 131 -14.69 -9.84 -21.54
N LEU A 132 -13.77 -10.80 -21.70
CA LEU A 132 -13.14 -11.53 -20.61
C LEU A 132 -11.78 -10.90 -20.31
N GLU A 133 -11.54 -10.52 -19.06
CA GLU A 133 -10.26 -9.99 -18.58
C GLU A 133 -9.66 -10.90 -17.50
N THR A 134 -8.35 -11.17 -17.58
CA THR A 134 -7.58 -11.84 -16.52
C THR A 134 -6.06 -11.66 -16.74
N CYS A 135 -5.27 -11.90 -15.69
CA CYS A 135 -3.81 -12.05 -15.79
C CYS A 135 -3.40 -13.52 -15.99
N GLY A 136 -4.10 -14.45 -15.35
CA GLY A 136 -3.82 -15.89 -15.33
C GLY A 136 -4.43 -16.65 -16.50
N GLY A 137 -5.07 -17.78 -16.24
CA GLY A 137 -5.85 -18.58 -17.17
C GLY A 137 -7.31 -18.68 -16.73
N VAL A 138 -8.23 -18.58 -17.68
CA VAL A 138 -9.67 -18.74 -17.45
C VAL A 138 -10.27 -19.75 -18.41
N THR A 139 -10.87 -20.80 -17.86
CA THR A 139 -11.64 -21.80 -18.60
C THR A 139 -13.12 -21.65 -18.28
N ILE A 140 -13.97 -21.61 -19.32
CA ILE A 140 -15.42 -21.39 -19.20
C ILE A 140 -16.20 -22.56 -19.80
N TRP A 141 -17.20 -23.00 -19.07
CA TRP A 141 -18.24 -23.92 -19.55
C TRP A 141 -19.62 -23.30 -19.38
N VAL A 142 -20.49 -23.54 -20.35
CA VAL A 142 -21.91 -23.20 -20.29
C VAL A 142 -22.71 -24.48 -20.41
N ASP A 143 -23.53 -24.78 -19.41
CA ASP A 143 -24.37 -25.98 -19.38
C ASP A 143 -23.62 -27.31 -19.59
N GLY A 144 -22.39 -27.37 -19.08
CA GLY A 144 -21.49 -28.52 -19.22
C GLY A 144 -20.74 -28.58 -20.56
N ALA A 145 -21.10 -27.74 -21.53
CA ALA A 145 -20.35 -27.62 -22.78
C ALA A 145 -19.16 -26.67 -22.60
N PHE A 146 -18.01 -27.09 -23.08
CA PHE A 146 -16.81 -26.25 -23.15
C PHE A 146 -17.04 -25.06 -24.07
N VAL A 147 -16.65 -23.86 -23.63
CA VAL A 147 -16.78 -22.62 -24.41
C VAL A 147 -15.42 -22.04 -24.76
N THR A 148 -14.54 -21.85 -23.78
CA THR A 148 -13.23 -21.24 -24.01
C THR A 148 -12.19 -21.65 -22.96
N ASP A 149 -10.92 -21.63 -23.35
CA ASP A 149 -9.77 -21.70 -22.44
C ASP A 149 -8.81 -20.56 -22.83
N PHE A 150 -8.90 -19.45 -22.10
CA PHE A 150 -8.08 -18.26 -22.32
C PHE A 150 -6.90 -18.27 -21.35
N THR A 151 -5.71 -18.58 -21.85
CA THR A 151 -4.52 -18.85 -21.02
C THR A 151 -3.37 -17.87 -21.27
N PRO A 152 -3.54 -16.55 -21.04
CA PRO A 152 -2.45 -15.59 -21.23
C PRO A 152 -1.31 -15.79 -20.23
N PHE A 153 -1.63 -16.08 -18.96
CA PHE A 153 -0.65 -16.25 -17.87
C PHE A 153 0.42 -15.16 -17.84
N THR A 154 0.02 -13.91 -17.98
CA THR A 154 0.93 -12.76 -17.93
C THR A 154 0.92 -12.14 -16.54
N ARG A 155 2.03 -12.29 -15.82
CA ARG A 155 2.22 -11.83 -14.44
C ARG A 155 1.79 -10.37 -14.25
N ASN A 156 0.73 -10.16 -13.47
CA ASN A 156 0.12 -8.85 -13.13
C ASN A 156 -0.12 -7.92 -14.34
N MET A 157 -0.30 -8.50 -15.52
CA MET A 157 -0.60 -7.78 -16.74
C MET A 157 -1.90 -8.31 -17.29
N VAL A 158 -2.96 -7.51 -17.20
CA VAL A 158 -4.27 -7.89 -17.70
C VAL A 158 -4.21 -8.13 -19.20
N LYS A 159 -4.81 -9.23 -19.64
CA LYS A 159 -5.15 -9.49 -21.04
C LYS A 159 -6.65 -9.61 -21.18
N LYS A 160 -7.11 -9.26 -22.38
CA LYS A 160 -8.53 -9.27 -22.74
C LYS A 160 -8.75 -10.14 -23.97
N THR A 161 -9.89 -10.80 -24.02
CA THR A 161 -10.40 -11.46 -25.23
C THR A 161 -11.91 -11.37 -25.26
N THR A 162 -12.51 -11.52 -26.44
CA THR A 162 -13.96 -11.64 -26.59
C THR A 162 -14.35 -13.11 -26.59
N VAL A 163 -15.34 -13.47 -25.79
CA VAL A 163 -15.91 -14.82 -25.72
C VAL A 163 -17.40 -14.77 -26.01
N VAL A 164 -17.92 -15.79 -26.69
CA VAL A 164 -19.35 -15.90 -27.01
C VAL A 164 -19.96 -16.99 -26.14
N LEU A 165 -20.91 -16.62 -25.28
CA LEU A 165 -21.64 -17.59 -24.46
C LEU A 165 -22.95 -17.96 -25.17
N PRO A 166 -23.16 -19.22 -25.57
CA PRO A 166 -24.41 -19.67 -26.16
C PRO A 166 -25.45 -19.89 -25.05
N LEU A 167 -26.41 -18.97 -24.92
CA LEU A 167 -27.44 -19.00 -23.89
C LEU A 167 -28.78 -19.44 -24.48
N LYS A 168 -29.49 -20.30 -23.74
CA LYS A 168 -30.87 -20.71 -23.99
C LYS A 168 -31.84 -19.87 -23.18
N ALA A 169 -33.07 -19.76 -23.66
CA ALA A 169 -34.15 -19.17 -22.89
C ALA A 169 -34.29 -19.87 -21.53
N GLY A 170 -34.32 -19.09 -20.45
CA GLY A 170 -34.29 -19.59 -19.08
C GLY A 170 -32.88 -19.57 -18.48
N LYS A 171 -32.58 -20.53 -17.61
CA LYS A 171 -31.39 -20.53 -16.73
C LYS A 171 -30.25 -21.32 -17.35
N ASN A 172 -29.11 -20.67 -17.52
CA ASN A 172 -27.90 -21.23 -18.12
C ASN A 172 -26.79 -21.30 -17.07
N ARG A 173 -26.15 -22.45 -16.91
CA ARG A 173 -25.11 -22.66 -15.90
C ARG A 173 -23.77 -22.16 -16.43
N LEU A 174 -23.20 -21.14 -15.79
CA LEU A 174 -21.87 -20.64 -16.08
C LEU A 174 -20.89 -21.15 -15.02
N LEU A 175 -19.94 -21.99 -15.45
CA LEU A 175 -18.81 -22.42 -14.64
C LEU A 175 -17.54 -21.75 -15.16
N VAL A 176 -16.78 -21.13 -14.26
CA VAL A 176 -15.51 -20.47 -14.54
C VAL A 176 -14.43 -21.08 -13.65
N CYS A 177 -13.37 -21.62 -14.26
CA CYS A 177 -12.13 -21.94 -13.56
C CYS A 177 -11.13 -20.82 -13.83
N LEU A 178 -10.68 -20.15 -12.78
CA LEU A 178 -9.50 -19.28 -12.80
C LEU A 178 -8.31 -20.10 -12.29
N ASP A 179 -7.15 -19.97 -12.93
CA ASP A 179 -5.88 -20.45 -12.39
C ASP A 179 -4.70 -19.56 -12.77
N ASP A 180 -3.62 -19.60 -11.98
CA ASP A 180 -2.38 -18.85 -12.24
C ASP A 180 -1.22 -19.51 -11.49
N LEU A 181 0.00 -19.20 -11.89
CA LEU A 181 1.18 -19.37 -11.07
C LEU A 181 1.38 -18.08 -10.26
N ALA A 182 1.28 -18.15 -8.94
CA ALA A 182 1.59 -17.02 -8.08
C ALA A 182 3.10 -16.85 -7.93
N GLU A 183 3.55 -15.60 -8.12
CA GLU A 183 4.93 -15.19 -7.91
C GLU A 183 4.92 -13.87 -7.12
N ARG A 184 4.98 -13.98 -5.79
CA ARG A 184 4.89 -12.86 -4.85
C ARG A 184 3.49 -12.22 -4.87
N ASP A 185 3.37 -10.92 -5.17
CA ASP A 185 2.09 -10.24 -5.34
C ASP A 185 1.48 -10.70 -6.66
N THR A 186 0.30 -11.31 -6.57
CA THR A 186 -0.36 -11.91 -7.73
C THR A 186 -1.76 -11.33 -7.88
N ASP A 187 -1.97 -10.59 -8.96
CA ASP A 187 -3.28 -10.13 -9.43
C ASP A 187 -4.06 -11.34 -9.95
N TYR A 188 -4.89 -11.91 -9.07
CA TYR A 188 -5.58 -13.17 -9.31
C TYR A 188 -7.09 -12.95 -9.36
N TYR A 189 -7.56 -12.53 -10.53
CA TYR A 189 -8.98 -12.25 -10.77
C TYR A 189 -9.42 -12.56 -12.20
N PHE A 190 -10.73 -12.61 -12.40
CA PHE A 190 -11.34 -12.51 -13.72
C PHE A 190 -12.49 -11.51 -13.71
N ARG A 191 -12.73 -10.89 -14.87
CA ARG A 191 -13.90 -10.04 -15.11
C ARG A 191 -14.57 -10.46 -16.40
N LEU A 192 -15.90 -10.46 -16.40
CA LEU A 192 -16.70 -10.82 -17.55
C LEU A 192 -17.73 -9.72 -17.82
N LYS A 193 -17.46 -8.86 -18.80
CA LYS A 193 -18.31 -7.72 -19.15
C LYS A 193 -19.13 -8.03 -20.39
N ARG A 194 -20.45 -7.96 -20.29
CA ARG A 194 -21.36 -8.15 -21.43
C ARG A 194 -21.13 -7.05 -22.47
N LEU A 195 -20.92 -7.47 -23.72
CA LEU A 195 -20.94 -6.59 -24.88
C LEU A 195 -22.36 -6.60 -25.48
N GLY A 196 -22.86 -5.42 -25.86
CA GLY A 196 -24.24 -5.26 -26.33
C GLY A 196 -25.26 -5.07 -25.20
N ASP A 197 -26.52 -5.41 -25.47
CA ASP A 197 -27.69 -5.04 -24.67
C ASP A 197 -28.53 -6.23 -24.16
N ALA A 198 -28.06 -7.48 -24.35
CA ALA A 198 -28.78 -8.68 -23.93
C ALA A 198 -29.13 -8.68 -22.43
N ALA A 199 -30.42 -8.60 -22.09
CA ALA A 199 -30.89 -8.58 -20.71
C ALA A 199 -30.59 -9.92 -20.02
N LEU A 200 -29.81 -9.87 -18.94
CA LEU A 200 -29.40 -11.05 -18.17
C LEU A 200 -29.55 -10.77 -16.67
N THR A 201 -29.97 -11.79 -15.93
CA THR A 201 -30.02 -11.79 -14.47
C THR A 201 -29.05 -12.84 -13.94
N MET A 202 -28.23 -12.46 -12.96
CA MET A 202 -27.40 -13.39 -12.21
C MET A 202 -28.23 -14.03 -11.11
N LEU A 203 -28.22 -15.36 -11.07
CA LEU A 203 -28.86 -16.15 -10.04
C LEU A 203 -27.78 -16.94 -9.30
N VAL A 204 -27.49 -16.57 -8.05
CA VAL A 204 -26.56 -17.30 -7.18
C VAL A 204 -27.34 -18.36 -6.40
N PRO A 205 -27.11 -19.67 -6.63
CA PRO A 205 -27.87 -20.73 -5.97
C PRO A 205 -27.63 -20.76 -4.48
N VAL A 206 -28.72 -20.85 -3.72
CA VAL A 206 -28.67 -21.01 -2.27
C VAL A 206 -29.67 -22.07 -1.81
N ARG A 207 -29.43 -22.63 -0.63
CA ARG A 207 -30.34 -23.59 0.01
C ARG A 207 -31.73 -22.99 0.24
N ASP A 208 -32.76 -23.83 0.29
CA ASP A 208 -34.17 -23.39 0.30
C ASP A 208 -34.57 -22.62 1.57
N GLU A 209 -33.88 -22.87 2.68
CA GLU A 209 -34.04 -22.13 3.91
C GLU A 209 -33.58 -20.67 3.82
N VAL A 210 -32.71 -20.32 2.86
CA VAL A 210 -32.11 -18.98 2.75
C VAL A 210 -33.15 -17.90 2.44
N GLU A 211 -33.14 -16.83 3.23
CA GLU A 211 -34.00 -15.65 3.04
C GLU A 211 -33.27 -14.53 2.27
N ALA A 212 -33.54 -14.39 0.97
CA ALA A 212 -32.82 -13.47 0.09
C ALA A 212 -32.93 -11.98 0.50
N ASP A 213 -34.10 -11.53 0.98
CA ASP A 213 -34.30 -10.16 1.49
C ASP A 213 -33.37 -9.85 2.67
N VAL A 214 -33.23 -10.81 3.60
CA VAL A 214 -32.35 -10.69 4.76
C VAL A 214 -30.91 -10.55 4.32
N ILE A 215 -30.46 -11.37 3.35
CA ILE A 215 -29.10 -11.28 2.81
C ILE A 215 -28.85 -9.93 2.12
N GLY A 216 -29.78 -9.44 1.31
CA GLY A 216 -29.65 -8.13 0.65
C GLY A 216 -29.56 -6.97 1.64
N ARG A 217 -30.34 -7.00 2.73
CA ARG A 217 -30.28 -6.00 3.80
C ARG A 217 -28.99 -6.06 4.60
N LEU A 218 -28.47 -7.26 4.87
CA LEU A 218 -27.15 -7.45 5.50
C LEU A 218 -26.02 -6.93 4.62
N GLU A 219 -26.10 -7.19 3.32
CA GLU A 219 -25.11 -6.70 2.35
C GLU A 219 -25.10 -5.17 2.35
N ASN A 220 -26.26 -4.54 2.23
CA ASN A 220 -26.36 -3.07 2.27
C ASN A 220 -25.89 -2.49 3.62
N MET A 221 -26.22 -3.12 4.74
CA MET A 221 -25.73 -2.71 6.06
C MET A 221 -24.20 -2.66 6.10
N LEU A 222 -23.54 -3.73 5.64
CA LEU A 222 -22.09 -3.82 5.64
C LEU A 222 -21.46 -2.85 4.63
N ASP A 223 -22.08 -2.64 3.46
CA ASP A 223 -21.54 -1.72 2.46
C ASP A 223 -21.57 -0.26 2.93
N GLN A 224 -22.53 0.09 3.79
CA GLN A 224 -22.73 1.44 4.34
C GLN A 224 -21.92 1.74 5.61
N MET A 225 -21.11 0.79 6.10
CA MET A 225 -20.39 0.98 7.36
C MET A 225 -19.15 1.86 7.21
N TYR A 226 -18.85 2.68 8.22
CA TYR A 226 -17.70 3.60 8.21
C TYR A 226 -17.26 3.99 9.63
N PHE A 227 -16.03 4.51 9.76
CA PHE A 227 -15.55 5.13 11.00
C PHE A 227 -15.80 6.64 11.00
N ASP A 228 -16.03 7.26 12.15
CA ASP A 228 -16.22 8.72 12.25
C ASP A 228 -14.91 9.50 12.41
N LYS A 229 -13.81 8.81 12.74
CA LYS A 229 -12.48 9.38 12.98
C LYS A 229 -11.39 8.75 12.11
N GLU A 230 -10.26 9.45 12.00
CA GLU A 230 -9.04 8.98 11.30
C GLU A 230 -8.05 8.25 12.20
N ALA A 231 -8.23 8.39 13.52
CA ALA A 231 -7.47 7.68 14.54
C ALA A 231 -8.30 7.60 15.82
N TYR A 232 -8.19 6.48 16.53
CA TYR A 232 -8.67 6.32 17.90
C TYR A 232 -7.46 6.33 18.84
N ILE A 233 -7.40 7.33 19.73
CA ILE A 233 -6.26 7.60 20.61
C ILE A 233 -6.64 7.21 22.05
N SER A 234 -6.26 6.00 22.50
CA SER A 234 -6.62 5.41 23.81
C SER A 234 -8.07 5.69 24.23
N GLU A 235 -8.98 5.40 23.30
CA GLU A 235 -10.43 5.54 23.47
C GLU A 235 -11.19 4.36 22.84
N THR A 236 -12.51 4.30 23.10
CA THR A 236 -13.41 3.30 22.52
C THR A 236 -13.51 3.45 21.01
N VAL A 237 -13.23 2.36 20.28
CA VAL A 237 -13.38 2.31 18.82
C VAL A 237 -14.86 2.20 18.44
N LYS A 238 -15.34 3.09 17.55
CA LYS A 238 -16.76 3.18 17.18
C LYS A 238 -16.98 2.95 15.69
N LEU A 239 -17.69 1.88 15.35
CA LEU A 239 -18.08 1.58 13.97
C LEU A 239 -19.52 2.07 13.71
N ASN A 240 -19.71 2.96 12.73
CA ASN A 240 -21.05 3.31 12.27
C ASN A 240 -21.57 2.16 11.42
N ILE A 241 -22.62 1.49 11.90
CA ILE A 241 -23.28 0.36 11.25
C ILE A 241 -24.72 0.28 11.78
N LEU A 242 -25.69 0.37 10.87
CA LEU A 242 -27.11 0.37 11.22
C LEU A 242 -27.67 -1.05 11.21
N ASN A 243 -28.24 -1.53 12.31
CA ASN A 243 -29.03 -2.77 12.27
C ASN A 243 -30.27 -2.53 11.41
N PRO A 244 -30.44 -3.21 10.25
CA PRO A 244 -31.61 -3.00 9.43
C PRO A 244 -32.84 -3.72 10.00
N PHE A 245 -32.72 -4.59 11.01
CA PHE A 245 -33.79 -5.45 11.51
C PHE A 245 -34.38 -4.99 12.85
N SER A 246 -35.60 -5.44 13.14
CA SER A 246 -36.30 -5.21 14.40
C SER A 246 -35.90 -6.21 15.51
N CYS A 247 -34.84 -6.98 15.31
CA CYS A 247 -34.31 -7.94 16.28
C CYS A 247 -32.78 -7.78 16.40
N PRO A 248 -32.18 -8.20 17.53
CA PRO A 248 -30.74 -8.15 17.71
C PRO A 248 -30.01 -8.98 16.64
N LEU A 249 -28.94 -8.41 16.08
CA LEU A 249 -28.14 -9.02 15.02
C LEU A 249 -26.72 -9.34 15.51
N PRO A 250 -26.29 -10.60 15.50
CA PRO A 250 -24.90 -10.95 15.79
C PRO A 250 -23.95 -10.46 14.69
N VAL A 251 -22.91 -9.73 15.09
CA VAL A 251 -21.83 -9.28 14.20
C VAL A 251 -20.49 -9.69 14.80
N ALA A 252 -19.63 -10.30 14.01
CA ALA A 252 -18.24 -10.56 14.39
C ALA A 252 -17.33 -9.55 13.70
N VAL A 253 -16.34 -9.01 14.40
CA VAL A 253 -15.34 -8.10 13.81
C VAL A 253 -13.97 -8.71 14.00
N ALA A 254 -13.34 -9.10 12.90
CA ALA A 254 -11.95 -9.56 12.89
C ALA A 254 -11.03 -8.36 12.65
N VAL A 255 -10.08 -8.14 13.54
CA VAL A 255 -9.08 -7.08 13.49
C VAL A 255 -7.75 -7.69 13.15
N ALA A 256 -7.16 -7.26 12.04
CA ALA A 256 -5.83 -7.66 11.59
C ALA A 256 -4.92 -6.43 11.52
N PRO A 257 -3.63 -6.55 11.87
CA PRO A 257 -2.69 -5.48 11.60
C PRO A 257 -2.56 -5.23 10.09
N GLY A 258 -2.31 -3.98 9.71
CA GLY A 258 -2.11 -3.59 8.32
C GLY A 258 -0.69 -3.81 7.79
N GLU A 259 0.28 -4.08 8.68
CA GLU A 259 1.65 -4.39 8.27
C GLU A 259 1.71 -5.76 7.61
N PHE A 260 2.28 -5.79 6.41
CA PHE A 260 2.22 -6.93 5.54
C PHE A 260 3.26 -8.02 5.87
N ILE A 261 4.38 -7.64 6.49
CA ILE A 261 5.50 -8.53 6.85
C ILE A 261 5.88 -8.27 8.30
N GLU A 262 5.07 -8.81 9.21
CA GLU A 262 5.31 -8.72 10.64
C GLU A 262 6.05 -9.92 11.23
N LYS A 263 5.76 -11.09 10.66
CA LYS A 263 6.30 -12.39 11.04
C LYS A 263 6.60 -13.18 9.77
N MET A 264 7.65 -13.99 9.84
CA MET A 264 7.97 -14.96 8.81
C MET A 264 7.05 -16.18 8.87
N GLU A 265 6.53 -16.53 10.05
CA GLU A 265 5.62 -17.65 10.27
C GLU A 265 4.40 -17.32 11.14
N GLY A 266 3.25 -17.92 10.80
CA GLY A 266 2.03 -17.86 11.60
C GLY A 266 1.43 -16.46 11.71
N GLN A 267 1.34 -15.70 10.62
CA GLN A 267 0.78 -14.34 10.62
C GLN A 267 -0.70 -14.30 11.04
N GLU A 268 -1.44 -15.38 10.78
CA GLU A 268 -2.83 -15.55 11.19
C GLU A 268 -3.04 -15.47 12.71
N SER A 269 -2.00 -15.73 13.50
CA SER A 269 -2.06 -15.61 14.96
C SER A 269 -2.22 -14.16 15.43
N LEU A 270 -2.00 -13.17 14.56
CA LEU A 270 -2.13 -11.75 14.87
C LEU A 270 -3.58 -11.26 14.76
N VAL A 271 -4.47 -12.06 14.14
CA VAL A 271 -5.88 -11.68 13.95
C VAL A 271 -6.66 -11.91 15.24
N ARG A 272 -7.37 -10.88 15.70
CA ARG A 272 -8.24 -10.95 16.88
C ARG A 272 -9.68 -10.80 16.44
N THR A 273 -10.56 -11.70 16.88
CA THR A 273 -11.99 -11.67 16.52
C THR A 273 -12.83 -11.35 17.74
N PHE A 274 -13.64 -10.32 17.63
CA PHE A 274 -14.61 -9.90 18.63
C PHE A 274 -16.02 -10.22 18.17
N ARG A 275 -16.95 -10.43 19.11
CA ARG A 275 -18.34 -10.77 18.82
C ARG A 275 -19.26 -9.80 19.54
N TYR A 276 -20.21 -9.26 18.80
CA TYR A 276 -21.14 -8.24 19.26
C TYR A 276 -22.58 -8.61 18.91
N GLY A 277 -23.52 -8.04 19.67
CA GLY A 277 -24.92 -7.94 19.28
C GLY A 277 -25.22 -6.50 18.90
N LEU A 278 -25.81 -6.30 17.73
CA LEU A 278 -26.30 -5.01 17.28
C LEU A 278 -27.80 -4.96 17.55
N GLU A 279 -28.23 -4.10 18.47
CA GLU A 279 -29.64 -3.97 18.85
C GLU A 279 -30.48 -3.33 17.72
N PRO A 280 -31.81 -3.50 17.72
CA PRO A 280 -32.69 -2.81 16.78
C PRO A 280 -32.46 -1.30 16.77
N ASP A 281 -32.46 -0.68 15.59
CA ASP A 281 -32.22 0.76 15.37
C ASP A 281 -30.86 1.31 15.85
N GLN A 282 -29.96 0.45 16.36
CA GLN A 282 -28.61 0.85 16.73
C GLN A 282 -27.83 1.25 15.48
N LYS A 283 -27.23 2.45 15.51
CA LYS A 283 -26.47 3.06 14.40
C LYS A 283 -24.95 3.02 14.58
N VAL A 284 -24.51 2.81 15.81
CA VAL A 284 -23.10 2.83 16.20
C VAL A 284 -22.84 1.61 17.06
N LEU A 285 -21.84 0.82 16.67
CA LEU A 285 -21.34 -0.29 17.43
C LEU A 285 -20.04 0.12 18.13
N GLU A 286 -20.06 0.15 19.46
CA GLU A 286 -18.86 0.32 20.28
C GLU A 286 -18.13 -1.04 20.31
N LEU A 287 -16.90 -1.06 19.78
CA LEU A 287 -16.15 -2.29 19.61
C LEU A 287 -15.37 -2.65 20.88
N PHE A 288 -14.20 -2.06 21.06
CA PHE A 288 -13.29 -2.33 22.16
C PHE A 288 -12.52 -1.04 22.46
N GLU A 289 -11.86 -0.98 23.61
CA GLU A 289 -10.93 0.11 23.89
C GLU A 289 -9.69 -0.07 23.01
N SER A 290 -9.31 0.95 22.25
CA SER A 290 -8.21 0.87 21.27
C SER A 290 -6.91 0.26 21.82
N ASP A 291 -6.64 0.44 23.12
CA ASP A 291 -5.47 -0.11 23.83
C ASP A 291 -5.50 -1.63 24.04
N GLU A 292 -6.64 -2.30 23.86
CA GLU A 292 -6.77 -3.77 23.92
C GLU A 292 -6.08 -4.48 22.75
N ILE A 293 -5.85 -3.75 21.65
CA ILE A 293 -5.11 -4.20 20.47
C ILE A 293 -3.79 -3.41 20.40
N PRO A 294 -2.67 -4.05 19.99
CA PRO A 294 -1.42 -3.32 19.78
C PRO A 294 -1.60 -2.14 18.81
N PRO A 295 -0.94 -0.99 19.06
CA PRO A 295 -1.08 0.19 18.20
C PRO A 295 -0.59 -0.09 16.78
N GLY A 296 -1.20 0.59 15.81
CA GLY A 296 -0.92 0.42 14.39
C GLY A 296 -2.11 0.85 13.52
N TYR A 297 -1.89 0.85 12.20
CA TYR A 297 -3.00 0.84 11.26
C TYR A 297 -3.58 -0.58 11.21
N CYS A 298 -4.87 -0.73 11.46
CA CYS A 298 -5.56 -2.02 11.52
C CYS A 298 -6.67 -2.10 10.46
N TYR A 299 -6.85 -3.29 9.90
CA TYR A 299 -8.01 -3.63 9.08
C TYR A 299 -9.08 -4.34 9.93
N PHE A 300 -10.31 -3.85 9.83
CA PHE A 300 -11.49 -4.35 10.51
C PHE A 300 -12.37 -5.05 9.47
N THR A 301 -12.54 -6.35 9.63
CA THR A 301 -13.44 -7.15 8.79
C THR A 301 -14.71 -7.46 9.57
N ALA A 302 -15.76 -6.69 9.33
CA ALA A 302 -17.09 -6.95 9.88
C ALA A 302 -17.74 -8.10 9.14
N CYS A 303 -18.28 -9.05 9.90
CA CYS A 303 -18.85 -10.29 9.42
C CYS A 303 -20.25 -10.48 10.01
N ALA A 304 -21.25 -10.54 9.13
CA ALA A 304 -22.59 -10.96 9.48
C ALA A 304 -22.85 -12.36 8.92
N ASN A 305 -23.56 -13.20 9.68
CA ASN A 305 -23.96 -14.53 9.24
C ASN A 305 -25.46 -14.71 9.38
N HIS A 306 -26.08 -15.26 8.34
CA HIS A 306 -27.47 -15.67 8.39
C HIS A 306 -27.64 -17.01 7.68
N GLN A 307 -28.16 -18.01 8.41
CA GLN A 307 -28.43 -19.36 7.90
C GLN A 307 -27.23 -20.03 7.21
N GLY A 308 -26.00 -19.71 7.65
CA GLY A 308 -24.75 -20.26 7.09
C GLY A 308 -24.12 -19.39 5.99
N ILE A 309 -24.83 -18.41 5.43
CA ILE A 309 -24.25 -17.42 4.51
C ILE A 309 -23.49 -16.36 5.31
N SER A 310 -22.20 -16.19 5.00
CA SER A 310 -21.33 -15.22 5.66
C SER A 310 -20.98 -14.09 4.71
N LEU A 311 -21.33 -12.86 5.08
CA LEU A 311 -20.96 -11.64 4.38
C LEU A 311 -19.82 -10.97 5.15
N LYS A 312 -18.80 -10.46 4.44
CA LYS A 312 -17.61 -9.87 5.04
C LYS A 312 -17.24 -8.58 4.33
N ARG A 313 -17.17 -7.46 5.06
CA ARG A 313 -16.66 -6.18 4.55
C ARG A 313 -15.44 -5.75 5.36
N LYS A 314 -14.41 -5.28 4.66
CA LYS A 314 -13.15 -4.79 5.23
C LYS A 314 -13.10 -3.27 5.14
N ILE A 315 -12.72 -2.62 6.24
CA ILE A 315 -12.34 -1.19 6.32
C ILE A 315 -11.08 -1.05 7.17
N GLY A 316 -10.46 0.13 7.25
CA GLY A 316 -9.19 0.34 7.96
C GLY A 316 -9.14 1.65 8.73
N ASN A 317 -8.45 1.65 9.87
CA ASN A 317 -8.26 2.83 10.73
C ASN A 317 -7.02 2.69 11.61
N GLN A 318 -6.57 3.79 12.21
CA GLN A 318 -5.45 3.85 13.14
C GLN A 318 -5.88 3.64 14.58
N LEU A 319 -5.13 2.79 15.28
CA LEU A 319 -5.14 2.68 16.74
C LEU A 319 -3.85 3.29 17.27
N VAL A 320 -3.98 4.26 18.17
CA VAL A 320 -2.86 5.03 18.70
C VAL A 320 -2.93 5.00 20.23
N ARG A 321 -1.79 4.78 20.88
CA ARG A 321 -1.70 4.89 22.33
C ARG A 321 -1.43 6.33 22.71
N LYS A 322 -2.22 6.90 23.61
CA LYS A 322 -2.04 8.26 24.11
C LYS A 322 -0.65 8.45 24.73
N GLU A 323 -0.18 7.45 25.48
CA GLU A 323 1.17 7.44 26.05
C GLU A 323 2.25 7.68 24.99
N PHE A 324 2.07 7.17 23.77
CA PHE A 324 3.07 7.32 22.70
C PHE A 324 3.17 8.75 22.17
N LEU A 325 2.13 9.56 22.38
CA LEU A 325 2.09 10.96 22.00
C LEU A 325 2.71 11.89 23.06
N GLU A 326 3.01 11.36 24.25
CA GLU A 326 3.56 12.14 25.37
C GLU A 326 5.10 12.08 25.42
N TYR A 327 5.72 11.11 24.74
CA TYR A 327 7.18 10.96 24.69
C TYR A 327 7.84 11.99 23.78
N HIS A 328 8.69 12.83 24.38
CA HIS A 328 9.48 13.86 23.69
C HIS A 328 10.83 14.09 24.40
N GLU A 329 11.50 13.01 24.79
CA GLU A 329 12.77 13.09 25.52
C GLU A 329 13.84 13.83 24.70
N ALA A 330 14.54 14.76 25.34
CA ALA A 330 15.64 15.47 24.71
C ALA A 330 16.87 14.57 24.48
N ASP A 331 17.10 13.61 25.39
CA ASP A 331 18.24 12.72 25.35
C ASP A 331 18.05 11.60 24.32
N LEU A 332 19.10 11.31 23.54
CA LEU A 332 19.04 10.27 22.50
C LEU A 332 18.96 8.86 23.10
N GLU A 333 19.70 8.59 24.17
CA GLU A 333 19.75 7.24 24.76
C GLU A 333 18.45 6.90 25.48
N GLU A 334 17.79 7.89 26.09
CA GLU A 334 16.42 7.72 26.61
C GLU A 334 15.42 7.36 25.51
N ARG A 335 15.46 8.06 24.36
CA ARG A 335 14.60 7.75 23.20
C ARG A 335 14.86 6.34 22.65
N LYS A 336 16.13 5.95 22.50
CA LYS A 336 16.50 4.58 22.10
C LYS A 336 15.96 3.55 23.08
N ARG A 337 16.06 3.80 24.40
CA ARG A 337 15.52 2.91 25.43
C ARG A 337 14.00 2.75 25.32
N HIS A 338 13.24 3.86 25.15
CA HIS A 338 11.79 3.80 24.97
C HIS A 338 11.39 3.00 23.73
N ILE A 339 12.10 3.17 22.61
CA ILE A 339 11.86 2.37 21.40
C ILE A 339 12.04 0.88 21.68
N LEU A 340 13.14 0.49 22.35
CA LEU A 340 13.39 -0.91 22.70
C LEU A 340 12.29 -1.46 23.62
N GLU A 341 11.83 -0.68 24.59
CA GLU A 341 10.75 -1.07 25.51
C GLU A 341 9.43 -1.27 24.76
N VAL A 342 9.04 -0.31 23.92
CA VAL A 342 7.84 -0.40 23.06
C VAL A 342 7.90 -1.62 22.15
N ILE A 343 9.06 -1.92 21.55
CA ILE A 343 9.23 -3.12 20.74
C ILE A 343 9.02 -4.38 21.58
N THR A 344 9.65 -4.47 22.76
CA THR A 344 9.50 -5.68 23.60
C THR A 344 8.06 -5.92 24.04
N GLU A 345 7.32 -4.86 24.31
CA GLU A 345 5.93 -4.94 24.77
C GLU A 345 4.96 -5.19 23.61
N TYR A 346 4.98 -4.35 22.57
CA TYR A 346 3.89 -4.27 21.59
C TYR A 346 4.17 -4.94 20.24
N ALA A 347 5.43 -5.10 19.83
CA ALA A 347 5.74 -5.75 18.56
C ALA A 347 5.26 -7.22 18.56
N PRO A 348 5.06 -7.87 17.40
CA PRO A 348 4.81 -9.32 17.38
C PRO A 348 6.10 -10.07 17.80
N GLU A 349 5.99 -11.37 18.04
CA GLU A 349 7.15 -12.23 18.29
C GLU A 349 7.94 -12.45 16.99
N ASN A 350 8.85 -11.52 16.68
CA ASN A 350 9.71 -11.53 15.51
C ASN A 350 11.17 -11.17 15.84
N THR A 351 12.04 -11.17 14.83
CA THR A 351 13.47 -10.93 15.00
C THR A 351 13.79 -9.56 15.66
N TYR A 352 12.98 -8.53 15.39
CA TYR A 352 13.17 -7.19 15.98
C TYR A 352 12.92 -7.21 17.48
N LYS A 353 11.87 -7.91 17.93
CA LYS A 353 11.63 -8.16 19.36
C LYS A 353 12.75 -8.95 20.01
N ALA A 354 13.25 -9.99 19.33
CA ALA A 354 14.39 -10.77 19.84
C ALA A 354 15.64 -9.88 20.03
N ALA A 355 15.95 -9.01 19.06
CA ALA A 355 17.06 -8.06 19.17
C ALA A 355 16.89 -7.09 20.35
N ALA A 356 15.68 -6.55 20.54
CA ALA A 356 15.39 -5.63 21.63
C ALA A 356 15.51 -6.30 23.01
N LEU A 357 14.98 -7.51 23.18
CA LEU A 357 15.12 -8.32 24.41
C LEU A 357 16.60 -8.54 24.75
N LEU A 358 17.40 -8.93 23.75
CA LEU A 358 18.83 -9.14 23.92
C LEU A 358 19.55 -7.84 24.32
N LYS A 359 19.31 -6.72 23.62
CA LYS A 359 19.92 -5.42 23.94
C LYS A 359 19.61 -4.96 25.36
N LEU A 360 18.38 -5.15 25.82
CA LEU A 360 17.95 -4.81 27.18
C LEU A 360 18.44 -5.81 28.26
N GLY A 361 19.10 -6.90 27.87
CA GLY A 361 19.56 -7.94 28.80
C GLY A 361 18.43 -8.79 29.40
N ARG A 362 17.28 -8.88 28.72
CA ARG A 362 16.06 -9.54 29.20
C ARG A 362 15.76 -10.82 28.42
N GLU A 363 15.18 -11.82 29.09
CA GLU A 363 14.54 -13.01 28.49
C GLU A 363 15.31 -13.66 27.32
N THR A 364 16.62 -13.90 27.47
CA THR A 364 17.48 -14.44 26.38
C THR A 364 16.90 -15.73 25.77
N GLU A 365 16.42 -16.67 26.59
CA GLU A 365 15.78 -17.90 26.10
C GLU A 365 14.54 -17.65 25.24
N ARG A 366 13.76 -16.60 25.53
CA ARG A 366 12.60 -16.23 24.71
C ARG A 366 13.06 -15.66 23.38
N ALA A 367 14.07 -14.79 23.38
CA ALA A 367 14.64 -14.26 22.15
C ALA A 367 15.12 -15.40 21.23
N GLU A 368 15.78 -16.43 21.77
CA GLU A 368 16.18 -17.60 20.97
C GLU A 368 14.99 -18.39 20.40
N ARG A 369 13.93 -18.62 21.20
CA ARG A 369 12.73 -19.29 20.70
C ARG A 369 12.06 -18.52 19.56
N ILE A 370 12.04 -17.19 19.65
CA ILE A 370 11.50 -16.34 18.59
C ILE A 370 12.32 -16.52 17.30
N LEU A 371 13.65 -16.45 17.40
CA LEU A 371 14.54 -16.61 16.23
C LEU A 371 14.39 -17.99 15.58
N LEU A 372 14.34 -19.05 16.38
CA LEU A 372 14.13 -20.41 15.88
C LEU A 372 12.74 -20.59 15.23
N THR A 373 11.75 -19.80 15.63
CA THR A 373 10.40 -19.81 15.01
C THR A 373 10.38 -19.07 13.68
N GLU A 374 11.19 -18.02 13.53
CA GLU A 374 11.26 -17.19 12.32
C GLU A 374 12.20 -17.75 11.25
N LEU A 375 13.25 -18.47 11.65
CA LEU A 375 14.26 -19.08 10.76
C LEU A 375 13.69 -19.94 9.61
N PRO A 376 12.63 -20.76 9.81
CA PRO A 376 12.01 -21.50 8.72
C PRO A 376 11.61 -20.65 7.51
N GLY A 377 11.11 -19.42 7.72
CA GLY A 377 10.77 -18.53 6.61
C GLY A 377 11.99 -17.99 5.87
N VAL A 378 13.12 -17.80 6.57
CA VAL A 378 14.41 -17.44 5.95
C VAL A 378 14.95 -18.61 5.13
N TRP A 379 14.88 -19.84 5.64
CA TRP A 379 15.29 -21.04 4.90
C TRP A 379 14.42 -21.29 3.66
N ALA A 380 13.11 -21.02 3.78
CA ALA A 380 12.18 -21.08 2.67
C ALA A 380 12.34 -19.93 1.67
N ARG A 381 13.21 -18.94 1.94
CA ARG A 381 13.47 -17.78 1.08
C ARG A 381 12.17 -17.05 0.75
N LYS A 382 11.32 -16.89 1.77
CA LYS A 382 10.12 -16.08 1.65
C LYS A 382 10.53 -14.67 1.24
N ASP A 383 9.76 -14.05 0.35
CA ASP A 383 10.00 -12.66 0.00
C ASP A 383 10.02 -11.77 1.25
N CYS A 384 10.93 -10.79 1.27
CA CYS A 384 11.27 -9.95 2.43
C CYS A 384 11.95 -10.69 3.62
N SER A 385 12.45 -11.91 3.42
CA SER A 385 13.27 -12.61 4.44
C SER A 385 14.59 -11.88 4.73
N ASP A 386 15.13 -11.12 3.78
CA ASP A 386 16.28 -10.23 3.94
C ASP A 386 16.07 -9.18 5.04
N PHE A 387 14.83 -8.71 5.23
CA PHE A 387 14.50 -7.72 6.26
C PHE A 387 14.66 -8.31 7.67
N HIS A 388 14.35 -9.59 7.83
CA HIS A 388 14.51 -10.29 9.10
C HIS A 388 15.95 -10.80 9.27
N PHE A 389 16.54 -11.30 8.18
CA PHE A 389 17.84 -11.96 8.21
C PHE A 389 18.97 -11.01 8.57
N ILE A 390 18.95 -9.75 8.10
CA ILE A 390 19.96 -8.75 8.45
C ILE A 390 20.05 -8.50 9.97
N ILE A 391 18.91 -8.54 10.69
CA ILE A 391 18.88 -8.41 12.15
C ILE A 391 19.30 -9.71 12.84
N MET A 392 19.04 -10.87 12.25
CA MET A 392 19.61 -12.12 12.75
C MET A 392 21.14 -12.13 12.67
N LEU A 393 21.72 -11.57 11.60
CA LEU A 393 23.17 -11.35 11.49
C LEU A 393 23.69 -10.39 12.57
N TYR A 394 22.97 -9.29 12.81
CA TYR A 394 23.29 -8.37 13.90
C TYR A 394 23.31 -9.09 15.26
N ILE A 395 22.30 -9.90 15.53
CA ILE A 395 22.18 -10.66 16.77
C ILE A 395 23.34 -11.66 16.90
N TYR A 396 23.62 -12.42 15.84
CA TYR A 396 24.71 -13.39 15.79
C TYR A 396 26.04 -12.73 16.16
N ARG A 397 26.36 -11.58 15.56
CA ARG A 397 27.63 -10.90 15.77
C ARG A 397 27.73 -10.21 17.13
N THR A 398 26.69 -9.48 17.50
CA THR A 398 26.72 -8.60 18.69
C THR A 398 26.48 -9.37 19.99
N PHE A 399 25.64 -10.40 19.95
CA PHE A 399 25.25 -11.17 21.13
C PHE A 399 25.81 -12.59 21.13
N TYR A 400 26.79 -12.90 20.25
CA TYR A 400 27.36 -14.24 20.04
C TYR A 400 27.51 -15.04 21.35
N GLU A 401 28.23 -14.49 22.33
CA GLU A 401 28.53 -15.16 23.61
C GLU A 401 27.31 -15.53 24.44
N ARG A 402 26.17 -14.86 24.23
CA ARG A 402 24.91 -15.11 24.93
C ARG A 402 24.02 -16.13 24.23
N LEU A 403 24.28 -16.43 22.96
CA LEU A 403 23.48 -17.37 22.18
C LEU A 403 23.88 -18.81 22.50
N SER A 404 22.91 -19.71 22.54
CA SER A 404 23.15 -21.14 22.69
C SER A 404 23.92 -21.70 21.47
N PRO A 405 24.71 -22.76 21.66
CA PRO A 405 25.42 -23.42 20.56
C PRO A 405 24.48 -23.83 19.42
N LYS A 406 23.26 -24.29 19.76
CA LYS A 406 22.24 -24.67 18.78
C LYS A 406 21.86 -23.47 17.91
N LEU A 407 21.49 -22.34 18.51
CA LEU A 407 21.07 -21.18 17.71
C LEU A 407 22.22 -20.66 16.83
N ARG A 408 23.47 -20.66 17.34
CA ARG A 408 24.64 -20.28 16.54
C ARG A 408 24.77 -21.17 15.30
N GLU A 409 24.66 -22.49 15.46
CA GLU A 409 24.73 -23.45 14.37
C GLU A 409 23.61 -23.22 13.34
N GLU A 410 22.37 -23.03 13.79
CA GLU A 410 21.23 -22.76 12.89
C GLU A 410 21.40 -21.44 12.10
N LEU A 411 21.98 -20.41 12.72
CA LEU A 411 22.29 -19.14 12.06
C LEU A 411 23.43 -19.26 11.06
N GLU A 412 24.50 -20.01 11.38
CA GLU A 412 25.58 -20.32 10.42
C GLU A 412 25.07 -21.14 9.23
N LEU A 413 24.16 -22.09 9.47
CA LEU A 413 23.51 -22.86 8.42
C LEU A 413 22.63 -21.97 7.53
N ALA A 414 21.87 -21.05 8.14
CA ALA A 414 21.10 -20.06 7.40
C ALA A 414 22.02 -19.18 6.52
N MET A 415 23.13 -18.68 7.06
CA MET A 415 24.15 -17.94 6.29
C MET A 415 24.68 -18.74 5.10
N CYS A 416 25.06 -20.00 5.30
CA CYS A 416 25.60 -20.82 4.22
C CYS A 416 24.52 -21.28 3.21
N GLY A 417 23.24 -21.26 3.59
CA GLY A 417 22.10 -21.76 2.80
C GLY A 417 21.26 -20.69 2.11
N PHE A 418 21.47 -19.42 2.44
CA PHE A 418 20.72 -18.30 1.90
C PHE A 418 21.12 -17.98 0.46
N ARG A 419 20.17 -17.50 -0.34
CA ARG A 419 20.43 -17.02 -1.70
C ARG A 419 20.61 -15.51 -1.63
N TYR A 420 21.83 -15.04 -1.84
CA TYR A 420 22.18 -13.65 -1.60
C TYR A 420 21.90 -12.73 -2.78
N TRP A 421 21.92 -13.24 -4.01
CA TRP A 421 21.69 -12.40 -5.18
C TRP A 421 21.11 -13.16 -6.37
N ILE A 422 20.60 -12.41 -7.35
CA ILE A 422 19.97 -12.95 -8.57
C ILE A 422 20.89 -13.82 -9.42
N ASP A 423 22.20 -13.58 -9.34
CA ASP A 423 23.22 -14.32 -10.08
C ASP A 423 23.56 -15.69 -9.44
N GLU A 424 22.92 -16.02 -8.31
CA GLU A 424 22.92 -17.33 -7.69
C GLU A 424 21.71 -18.18 -8.16
N PRO A 425 21.87 -19.50 -8.34
CA PRO A 425 20.77 -20.39 -8.72
C PRO A 425 19.66 -20.44 -7.66
N GLY A 426 18.43 -20.18 -8.07
CA GLY A 426 17.26 -20.36 -7.20
C GLY A 426 15.96 -20.56 -7.99
N ASP A 427 14.96 -21.07 -7.29
CA ASP A 427 13.58 -21.31 -7.74
C ASP A 427 12.57 -20.55 -6.88
N ASP A 428 13.04 -19.61 -6.05
CA ASP A 428 12.24 -18.72 -5.21
C ASP A 428 11.64 -17.53 -5.99
N VAL A 429 10.82 -16.74 -5.29
CA VAL A 429 10.13 -15.54 -5.82
C VAL A 429 10.58 -14.25 -5.11
N MET A 430 11.76 -14.27 -4.48
CA MET A 430 12.30 -13.11 -3.77
C MET A 430 12.50 -11.93 -4.73
N TRP A 431 12.21 -10.72 -4.24
CA TRP A 431 12.38 -9.50 -5.00
C TRP A 431 13.76 -8.89 -4.79
N PHE A 432 14.64 -9.05 -5.77
CA PHE A 432 16.00 -8.50 -5.70
C PHE A 432 16.17 -7.13 -6.38
N PHE A 433 15.14 -6.65 -7.09
CA PHE A 433 15.32 -5.60 -8.10
C PHE A 433 15.06 -4.17 -7.60
N SER A 434 14.53 -3.97 -6.38
CA SER A 434 14.46 -2.64 -5.77
C SER A 434 15.73 -2.31 -4.98
N GLU A 435 16.00 -1.01 -4.89
CA GLU A 435 17.12 -0.45 -4.14
C GLU A 435 17.22 -0.96 -2.68
N ASN A 436 16.10 -0.94 -1.94
CA ASN A 436 16.04 -1.36 -0.53
C ASN A 436 16.42 -2.84 -0.33
N HIS A 437 15.84 -3.73 -1.14
CA HIS A 437 16.19 -5.15 -1.12
C HIS A 437 17.64 -5.38 -1.54
N ALA A 438 18.10 -4.72 -2.60
CA ALA A 438 19.48 -4.81 -3.06
C ALA A 438 20.47 -4.49 -1.92
N LEU A 439 20.27 -3.37 -1.23
CA LEU A 439 21.07 -3.01 -0.05
C LEU A 439 21.12 -4.13 0.99
N LEU A 440 19.95 -4.65 1.38
CA LEU A 440 19.84 -5.66 2.42
C LEU A 440 20.50 -6.98 2.03
N PHE A 441 20.27 -7.44 0.80
CA PHE A 441 20.93 -8.62 0.24
C PHE A 441 22.45 -8.46 0.21
N HIS A 442 22.97 -7.33 -0.28
CA HIS A 442 24.41 -7.07 -0.38
C HIS A 442 25.06 -6.96 1.00
N CYS A 443 24.41 -6.27 1.95
CA CYS A 443 24.84 -6.23 3.35
C CYS A 443 24.92 -7.63 3.96
N CYS A 444 23.87 -8.44 3.78
CA CYS A 444 23.86 -9.82 4.29
C CYS A 444 24.99 -10.65 3.67
N GLN A 445 25.23 -10.50 2.36
CA GLN A 445 26.24 -11.24 1.61
C GLN A 445 27.66 -10.92 2.10
N TYR A 446 27.97 -9.63 2.18
CA TYR A 446 29.25 -9.14 2.68
C TYR A 446 29.52 -9.62 4.11
N LEU A 447 28.56 -9.40 5.02
CA LEU A 447 28.72 -9.72 6.44
C LEU A 447 28.89 -11.23 6.66
N ALA A 448 27.97 -12.04 6.12
CA ALA A 448 28.02 -13.50 6.29
C ALA A 448 29.29 -14.12 5.72
N GLY A 449 29.70 -13.70 4.51
CA GLY A 449 30.93 -14.16 3.88
C GLY A 449 32.17 -13.82 4.70
N SER A 450 32.24 -12.60 5.25
CA SER A 450 33.38 -12.13 6.05
C SER A 450 33.56 -12.88 7.38
N TRP A 451 32.46 -13.36 7.97
CA TRP A 451 32.48 -14.05 9.27
C TRP A 451 32.72 -15.55 9.15
N LEU A 452 32.42 -16.13 7.98
CA LEU A 452 32.56 -17.56 7.69
C LEU A 452 33.47 -17.79 6.46
N PRO A 453 34.70 -17.26 6.43
CA PRO A 453 35.51 -17.15 5.22
C PRO A 453 35.83 -18.50 4.56
N ASP A 454 36.00 -19.55 5.37
CA ASP A 454 36.37 -20.89 4.91
C ASP A 454 35.15 -21.82 4.65
N ARG A 455 33.93 -21.37 4.97
CA ARG A 455 32.71 -22.16 4.74
C ARG A 455 32.30 -22.11 3.28
N ILE A 456 31.62 -23.16 2.82
CA ILE A 456 31.01 -23.21 1.50
C ILE A 456 29.57 -22.73 1.57
N PHE A 457 29.26 -21.71 0.77
CA PHE A 457 27.93 -21.16 0.60
C PHE A 457 27.22 -21.96 -0.48
N THR A 458 26.24 -22.77 -0.05
CA THR A 458 25.68 -23.88 -0.83
C THR A 458 24.89 -23.44 -2.06
N CYS A 459 24.34 -22.22 -2.08
CA CYS A 459 23.65 -21.68 -3.25
C CYS A 459 24.61 -21.38 -4.40
N SER A 460 25.70 -20.67 -4.11
CA SER A 460 26.68 -20.26 -5.11
C SER A 460 27.79 -21.29 -5.36
N GLY A 461 28.02 -22.19 -4.41
CA GLY A 461 29.14 -23.13 -4.41
C GLY A 461 30.50 -22.48 -4.08
N LYS A 462 30.49 -21.23 -3.62
CA LYS A 462 31.68 -20.41 -3.35
C LYS A 462 32.10 -20.47 -1.89
N THR A 463 33.35 -20.10 -1.60
CA THR A 463 33.80 -19.89 -0.22
C THR A 463 33.24 -18.59 0.36
N GLY A 464 33.20 -18.46 1.69
CA GLY A 464 32.79 -17.22 2.33
C GLY A 464 33.64 -16.01 1.92
N GLN A 465 34.94 -16.21 1.67
CA GLN A 465 35.82 -15.16 1.16
C GLN A 465 35.37 -14.64 -0.22
N GLU A 466 35.03 -15.53 -1.14
CA GLU A 466 34.53 -15.15 -2.47
C GLU A 466 33.13 -14.52 -2.40
N VAL A 467 32.28 -14.99 -1.48
CA VAL A 467 30.95 -14.41 -1.23
C VAL A 467 31.07 -12.99 -0.67
N SER A 468 31.97 -12.78 0.28
CA SER A 468 32.24 -11.46 0.87
C SER A 468 32.73 -10.47 -0.17
N ALA A 469 33.70 -10.87 -1.01
CA ALA A 469 34.23 -10.01 -2.08
C ALA A 469 33.15 -9.60 -3.07
N ARG A 470 32.23 -10.52 -3.42
CA ARG A 470 31.09 -10.19 -4.28
C ARG A 470 30.11 -9.21 -3.62
N GLY A 471 29.82 -9.40 -2.34
CA GLY A 471 28.97 -8.47 -1.59
C GLY A 471 29.58 -7.07 -1.49
N GLU A 472 30.91 -6.99 -1.33
CA GLU A 472 31.67 -5.73 -1.32
C GLU A 472 31.56 -4.99 -2.66
N GLU A 473 31.79 -5.67 -3.79
CA GLU A 473 31.60 -5.09 -5.14
C GLU A 473 30.20 -4.49 -5.31
N LEU A 474 29.16 -5.27 -4.96
CA LEU A 474 27.76 -4.85 -5.08
C LEU A 474 27.41 -3.68 -4.16
N LEU A 475 27.97 -3.64 -2.94
CA LEU A 475 27.80 -2.50 -2.04
C LEU A 475 28.46 -1.24 -2.58
N HIS A 476 29.64 -1.33 -3.21
CA HIS A 476 30.26 -0.17 -3.86
C HIS A 476 29.36 0.39 -4.96
N GLU A 477 28.86 -0.47 -5.86
CA GLU A 477 27.93 -0.07 -6.93
C GLU A 477 26.65 0.56 -6.35
N TRP A 478 26.08 -0.04 -5.29
CA TRP A 478 24.88 0.49 -4.65
C TRP A 478 25.09 1.87 -4.04
N PHE A 479 26.19 2.08 -3.31
CA PHE A 479 26.49 3.39 -2.69
C PHE A 479 26.79 4.47 -3.73
N GLU A 480 27.46 4.12 -4.84
CA GLU A 480 27.67 5.04 -5.95
C GLU A 480 26.33 5.52 -6.52
N GLY A 481 25.41 4.60 -6.83
CA GLY A 481 24.06 4.94 -7.27
C GLY A 481 23.28 5.76 -6.25
N PHE A 482 23.30 5.38 -4.97
CA PHE A 482 22.61 6.11 -3.90
C PHE A 482 23.12 7.54 -3.74
N PHE A 483 24.43 7.79 -3.82
CA PHE A 483 24.96 9.15 -3.68
C PHE A 483 24.74 10.02 -4.92
N GLU A 484 24.61 9.42 -6.10
CA GLU A 484 24.28 10.12 -7.34
C GLU A 484 22.79 10.45 -7.45
N GLU A 485 21.94 9.48 -7.13
CA GLU A 485 20.50 9.52 -7.45
C GLU A 485 19.60 9.68 -6.22
N PHE A 486 20.14 9.43 -5.02
CA PHE A 486 19.38 9.27 -3.77
C PHE A 486 18.29 8.20 -3.89
N ILE A 487 17.34 8.15 -2.95
CA ILE A 487 16.31 7.12 -2.89
C ILE A 487 15.44 7.17 -4.15
N THR A 488 15.37 6.05 -4.85
CA THR A 488 14.71 5.96 -6.15
C THR A 488 13.19 6.03 -6.06
N GLU A 489 12.59 5.33 -5.10
CA GLU A 489 11.18 5.49 -4.73
C GLU A 489 11.04 6.72 -3.83
N TRP A 490 11.19 7.92 -4.42
CA TRP A 490 11.40 9.19 -3.71
C TRP A 490 10.55 9.37 -2.45
N ASN A 491 11.18 9.89 -1.40
CA ASN A 491 10.57 10.17 -0.09
C ASN A 491 9.76 9.03 0.56
N SER A 492 9.74 7.80 0.02
CA SER A 492 8.75 6.78 0.38
C SER A 492 8.68 6.53 1.89
N ASN A 493 7.51 6.79 2.47
CA ASN A 493 7.23 6.54 3.88
C ASN A 493 7.19 5.04 4.22
N ALA A 494 7.03 4.17 3.22
CA ALA A 494 7.07 2.72 3.36
C ALA A 494 8.50 2.15 3.25
N TYR A 495 9.33 2.71 2.34
CA TYR A 495 10.64 2.13 2.01
C TYR A 495 11.84 2.81 2.69
N ILE A 496 11.76 4.09 3.06
CA ILE A 496 12.83 4.72 3.86
C ILE A 496 13.13 3.94 5.15
N PRO A 497 12.12 3.47 5.92
CA PRO A 497 12.41 2.63 7.08
C PRO A 497 13.18 1.34 6.74
N VAL A 498 13.02 0.79 5.54
CA VAL A 498 13.75 -0.40 5.06
C VAL A 498 15.18 -0.05 4.64
N ASP A 499 15.40 1.10 4.01
CA ASP A 499 16.76 1.58 3.70
C ASP A 499 17.54 1.86 4.98
N VAL A 500 16.90 2.52 5.96
CA VAL A 500 17.48 2.76 7.29
C VAL A 500 17.77 1.45 8.02
N LEU A 501 16.93 0.42 7.84
CA LEU A 501 17.17 -0.92 8.38
C LEU A 501 18.55 -1.44 7.91
N GLY A 502 18.79 -1.43 6.59
CA GLY A 502 20.04 -1.91 6.01
C GLY A 502 21.25 -1.04 6.37
N LEU A 503 21.14 0.28 6.20
CA LEU A 503 22.23 1.22 6.46
C LEU A 503 22.61 1.26 7.95
N GLY A 504 21.63 1.30 8.84
CA GLY A 504 21.85 1.30 10.29
C GLY A 504 22.54 0.02 10.75
N THR A 505 22.14 -1.14 10.22
CA THR A 505 22.82 -2.41 10.56
C THR A 505 24.24 -2.45 10.00
N LEU A 506 24.47 -2.02 8.76
CA LEU A 506 25.81 -1.97 8.18
C LEU A 506 26.74 -1.04 8.97
N TYR A 507 26.25 0.16 9.34
CA TYR A 507 26.98 1.12 10.17
C TYR A 507 27.41 0.49 11.51
N ASN A 508 26.52 -0.25 12.18
CA ASN A 508 26.81 -0.86 13.47
C ASN A 508 27.77 -2.05 13.41
N LEU A 509 27.80 -2.80 12.31
CA LEU A 509 28.55 -4.06 12.19
C LEU A 509 29.90 -3.91 11.48
N THR A 510 30.16 -2.76 10.88
CA THR A 510 31.44 -2.42 10.26
C THR A 510 32.35 -1.70 11.24
N GLU A 511 33.67 -1.82 11.06
CA GLU A 511 34.63 -1.18 11.95
C GLU A 511 34.49 0.35 11.90
N PRO A 512 34.48 1.05 13.05
CA PRO A 512 34.44 2.51 13.08
C PRO A 512 35.54 3.14 12.22
N GLY A 513 35.13 4.00 11.29
CA GLY A 513 36.04 4.65 10.35
C GLY A 513 36.42 3.83 9.12
N SER A 514 35.97 2.58 8.98
CA SER A 514 36.05 1.85 7.70
C SER A 514 35.23 2.55 6.60
N GLU A 515 35.49 2.20 5.35
CA GLU A 515 34.80 2.80 4.21
C GLU A 515 33.28 2.64 4.30
N PHE A 516 32.79 1.40 4.50
CA PHE A 516 31.36 1.14 4.60
C PHE A 516 30.72 1.79 5.83
N HIS A 517 31.44 1.90 6.95
CA HIS A 517 30.94 2.64 8.11
C HIS A 517 30.72 4.13 7.77
N GLN A 518 31.69 4.78 7.11
CA GLN A 518 31.58 6.17 6.69
C GLN A 518 30.49 6.39 5.62
N LYS A 519 30.39 5.48 4.65
CA LYS A 519 29.35 5.52 3.61
C LYS A 519 27.95 5.33 4.20
N ALA A 520 27.76 4.35 5.07
CA ALA A 520 26.49 4.14 5.77
C ALA A 520 26.11 5.35 6.62
N LYS A 521 27.06 5.94 7.35
CA LYS A 521 26.81 7.17 8.11
C LYS A 521 26.37 8.32 7.20
N ARG A 522 27.10 8.56 6.10
CA ARG A 522 26.77 9.62 5.14
C ARG A 522 25.37 9.42 4.55
N ALA A 523 25.01 8.20 4.18
CA ALA A 523 23.70 7.88 3.64
C ALA A 523 22.58 8.12 4.68
N LEU A 524 22.79 7.69 5.93
CA LEU A 524 21.86 7.99 7.03
C LEU A 524 21.72 9.51 7.26
N ASP A 525 22.83 10.26 7.26
CA ASP A 525 22.80 11.72 7.42
C ASP A 525 21.96 12.38 6.30
N MET A 526 22.10 11.92 5.05
CA MET A 526 21.29 12.39 3.91
C MET A 526 19.80 12.06 4.07
N ILE A 527 19.47 10.84 4.50
CA ILE A 527 18.08 10.43 4.77
C ILE A 527 17.47 11.30 5.86
N PHE A 528 18.17 11.52 6.97
CA PHE A 528 17.66 12.32 8.08
C PHE A 528 17.55 13.82 7.78
N CYS A 529 18.34 14.34 6.84
CA CYS A 529 18.11 15.65 6.26
C CYS A 529 16.79 15.68 5.49
N SER A 530 16.60 14.74 4.55
CA SER A 530 15.38 14.65 3.73
C SER A 530 14.11 14.48 4.57
N LEU A 531 14.12 13.55 5.53
CA LEU A 531 12.99 13.34 6.46
C LEU A 531 12.66 14.63 7.20
N ARG A 532 13.66 15.34 7.71
CA ARG A 532 13.43 16.55 8.51
C ARG A 532 12.90 17.72 7.68
N VAL A 533 13.38 17.89 6.45
CA VAL A 533 12.88 18.92 5.53
C VAL A 533 11.46 18.61 5.06
N ASN A 534 11.13 17.34 4.84
CA ASN A 534 9.79 16.90 4.42
C ASN A 534 8.79 16.67 5.58
N ALA A 535 9.22 16.83 6.83
CA ALA A 535 8.37 16.69 8.00
C ALA A 535 7.59 17.97 8.32
N HIS A 536 6.36 17.80 8.81
CA HIS A 536 5.54 18.84 9.41
C HIS A 536 4.85 18.25 10.63
N LYS A 537 4.86 18.95 11.78
CA LYS A 537 4.28 18.46 13.04
C LYS A 537 4.59 16.98 13.32
N GLY A 538 5.86 16.59 13.27
CA GLY A 538 6.27 15.24 13.65
C GLY A 538 5.96 14.10 12.67
N ALA A 539 5.32 14.36 11.53
CA ALA A 539 5.10 13.35 10.48
C ALA A 539 5.71 13.77 9.14
N VAL A 540 6.20 12.81 8.36
CA VAL A 540 6.67 13.04 6.99
C VAL A 540 5.47 12.99 6.06
N MET A 541 5.09 14.13 5.50
CA MET A 541 3.87 14.30 4.74
C MET A 541 4.18 15.05 3.46
N THR A 542 4.60 14.33 2.43
CA THR A 542 5.12 14.88 1.17
C THR A 542 4.63 14.04 -0.01
N SER A 543 5.01 14.39 -1.24
CA SER A 543 4.81 13.48 -2.37
C SER A 543 5.69 12.23 -2.21
N PHE A 544 5.20 11.06 -2.62
CA PHE A 544 5.88 9.78 -2.45
C PHE A 544 5.95 8.99 -3.76
N GLY A 545 7.11 8.42 -4.06
CA GLY A 545 7.29 7.52 -5.21
C GLY A 545 6.59 6.19 -5.03
N ARG A 546 6.45 5.78 -3.77
CA ARG A 546 5.65 4.63 -3.39
C ARG A 546 5.07 4.79 -2.01
N SER A 547 3.77 4.52 -1.88
CA SER A 547 3.05 4.53 -0.62
C SER A 547 1.85 3.57 -0.71
N TYR A 548 1.33 3.12 0.43
CA TYR A 548 0.09 2.37 0.50
C TYR A 548 -0.96 3.15 1.28
N GLU A 549 -2.22 2.73 1.16
CA GLU A 549 -3.33 3.41 1.82
C GLU A 549 -3.11 3.52 3.34
N LYS A 550 -2.47 2.51 3.95
CA LYS A 550 -2.16 2.52 5.38
C LYS A 550 -1.17 3.61 5.76
N GLU A 551 -0.12 3.88 4.98
CA GLU A 551 0.82 4.95 5.29
C GLU A 551 0.28 6.33 4.90
N LEU A 552 -0.50 6.44 3.80
CA LEU A 552 -1.13 7.71 3.41
C LEU A 552 -2.11 8.22 4.48
N LYS A 553 -2.94 7.33 5.01
CA LYS A 553 -3.93 7.68 6.04
C LYS A 553 -3.36 7.58 7.45
N GLY A 554 -2.24 6.85 7.62
CA GLY A 554 -1.75 6.36 8.91
C GLY A 554 -0.57 7.10 9.52
N ASN A 555 -0.55 8.44 9.47
CA ASN A 555 0.66 9.23 9.78
C ASN A 555 1.22 9.00 11.21
N TYR A 556 0.39 8.74 12.24
CA TYR A 556 0.89 8.43 13.58
C TYR A 556 1.67 7.11 13.63
N ASN A 557 1.29 6.16 12.76
CA ASN A 557 1.83 4.80 12.74
C ASN A 557 2.87 4.57 11.63
N ALA A 558 3.22 5.60 10.85
CA ALA A 558 4.24 5.48 9.81
C ALA A 558 5.64 5.26 10.41
N GLY A 559 6.47 4.42 9.78
CA GLY A 559 7.84 4.18 10.24
C GLY A 559 8.73 5.42 10.17
N THR A 560 8.46 6.36 9.26
CA THR A 560 9.16 7.65 9.20
C THR A 560 8.86 8.55 10.40
N THR A 561 7.68 8.42 11.01
CA THR A 561 7.29 9.19 12.20
C THR A 561 8.09 8.74 13.43
N SER A 562 8.32 7.44 13.61
CA SER A 562 9.14 6.92 14.71
C SER A 562 10.63 7.20 14.50
N LEU A 563 11.10 7.27 13.23
CA LEU A 563 12.45 7.73 12.90
C LEU A 563 12.69 9.20 13.30
N LEU A 564 11.70 10.08 13.08
CA LEU A 564 11.79 11.47 13.52
C LEU A 564 11.90 11.55 15.06
N TYR A 565 11.13 10.72 15.78
CA TYR A 565 11.19 10.69 17.24
C TYR A 565 12.60 10.28 17.69
N LEU A 566 13.11 9.16 17.17
CA LEU A 566 14.45 8.67 17.49
C LEU A 566 15.53 9.72 17.21
N ALA A 567 15.46 10.41 16.07
CA ALA A 567 16.50 11.35 15.65
C ALA A 567 16.42 12.70 16.36
N TYR A 568 15.23 13.30 16.46
CA TYR A 568 15.08 14.69 16.90
C TYR A 568 14.20 14.92 18.12
N GLY A 569 13.46 13.91 18.59
CA GLY A 569 12.48 14.03 19.68
C GLY A 569 11.11 14.54 19.19
N ASP A 570 10.99 14.70 17.86
CA ASP A 570 9.80 15.18 17.17
C ASP A 570 9.10 14.01 16.49
N GLY A 571 7.77 14.01 16.40
CA GLY A 571 7.04 12.83 15.96
C GLY A 571 6.71 11.92 17.13
N TYR A 572 6.42 10.65 16.84
CA TYR A 572 5.73 9.78 17.79
C TYR A 572 6.31 8.38 17.82
N LEU A 573 6.31 7.78 19.01
CA LEU A 573 6.52 6.34 19.11
C LEU A 573 5.38 5.59 18.46
N ASN A 574 5.71 4.48 17.82
CA ASN A 574 4.74 3.56 17.29
C ASN A 574 5.37 2.16 17.17
N ARG A 575 4.58 1.20 16.70
CA ARG A 575 4.99 -0.19 16.56
C ARG A 575 5.79 -0.47 15.28
N ALA A 576 5.80 0.45 14.31
CA ALA A 576 6.59 0.34 13.08
C ALA A 576 8.08 0.57 13.40
N CYS A 577 8.76 -0.53 13.69
CA CYS A 577 10.07 -0.52 14.34
C CYS A 577 11.24 -0.94 13.44
N ASN A 578 10.99 -1.39 12.21
CA ASN A 578 12.03 -1.91 11.32
C ASN A 578 13.16 -0.89 11.04
N GLY A 579 12.84 0.37 10.78
CA GLY A 579 13.86 1.41 10.60
C GLY A 579 14.53 1.84 11.91
N CYS A 580 13.78 1.87 13.01
CA CYS A 580 14.31 2.35 14.29
C CYS A 580 15.20 1.33 15.01
N ILE A 581 14.94 0.03 14.84
CA ILE A 581 15.64 -1.02 15.59
C ILE A 581 17.17 -0.98 15.40
N PRO A 582 17.78 -0.93 14.20
CA PRO A 582 19.24 -0.86 14.14
C PRO A 582 19.81 0.41 14.78
N LEU A 583 19.11 1.54 14.68
CA LEU A 583 19.58 2.80 15.27
C LEU A 583 19.48 2.77 16.81
N ALA A 584 18.44 2.14 17.35
CA ALA A 584 18.28 1.95 18.80
C ALA A 584 19.27 0.92 19.37
N LEU A 585 19.75 -0.01 18.55
CA LEU A 585 20.77 -0.98 18.92
C LEU A 585 22.19 -0.40 18.92
N GLY A 586 22.44 0.62 18.08
CA GLY A 586 23.75 1.24 17.84
C GLY A 586 23.97 2.60 18.47
N ASP A 587 25.02 3.30 18.02
CA ASP A 587 25.44 4.61 18.52
C ASP A 587 25.20 5.78 17.55
N TYR A 588 24.63 5.53 16.36
CA TYR A 588 24.33 6.57 15.39
C TYR A 588 23.48 7.70 15.99
N ALA A 589 23.87 8.94 15.67
CA ALA A 589 23.14 10.15 16.03
C ALA A 589 22.95 11.01 14.78
N ALA A 590 21.70 11.40 14.50
CA ALA A 590 21.37 12.26 13.38
C ALA A 590 21.99 13.66 13.56
N PRO A 591 22.39 14.36 12.49
CA PRO A 591 22.99 15.69 12.62
C PRO A 591 22.02 16.73 13.19
N GLU A 592 22.42 17.37 14.29
CA GLU A 592 21.67 18.42 14.97
C GLU A 592 21.38 19.64 14.09
N ALA A 593 22.21 19.89 13.08
CA ALA A 593 22.07 20.99 12.13
C ALA A 593 20.73 20.98 11.37
N PHE A 594 20.06 19.81 11.29
CA PHE A 594 18.78 19.68 10.59
C PHE A 594 17.57 20.00 11.47
N LYS A 595 17.71 20.01 12.81
CA LYS A 595 16.60 20.27 13.74
C LYS A 595 15.77 21.51 13.39
N PRO A 596 16.33 22.66 12.99
CA PRO A 596 15.53 23.83 12.66
C PRO A 596 14.50 23.63 11.53
N TYR A 597 14.72 22.68 10.61
CA TYR A 597 13.88 22.57 9.41
C TYR A 597 12.48 22.00 9.63
N GLY A 598 12.18 21.33 10.75
CA GLY A 598 10.85 20.76 10.99
C GLY A 598 10.01 21.48 12.04
N ALA A 599 10.52 22.57 12.62
CA ALA A 599 9.80 23.44 13.55
C ALA A 599 10.04 24.90 13.18
N LEU A 600 9.43 25.33 12.07
CA LEU A 600 9.57 26.71 11.58
C LEU A 600 8.90 27.69 12.53
N LYS A 601 9.48 28.89 12.65
CA LYS A 601 8.82 29.99 13.36
C LYS A 601 7.59 30.43 12.57
N GLU A 602 6.62 31.00 13.27
CA GLU A 602 5.37 31.53 12.68
C GLU A 602 5.59 32.62 11.59
N ASN A 603 6.76 33.28 11.55
CA ASN A 603 7.13 34.24 10.49
C ASN A 603 8.05 33.63 9.41
N GLN A 604 8.23 32.31 9.39
CA GLN A 604 9.14 31.64 8.47
C GLN A 604 8.38 30.83 7.43
N GLU A 605 8.88 30.88 6.20
CA GLU A 605 8.46 30.02 5.10
C GLU A 605 9.68 29.27 4.55
N LEU A 606 9.50 27.99 4.25
CA LEU A 606 10.52 27.14 3.66
C LEU A 606 10.03 26.64 2.31
N ILE A 607 10.87 26.84 1.30
CA ILE A 607 10.73 26.22 -0.01
C ILE A 607 11.90 25.26 -0.22
N PHE A 608 11.60 24.00 -0.53
CA PHE A 608 12.61 23.02 -0.89
C PHE A 608 12.30 22.44 -2.26
N ARG A 609 13.30 22.48 -3.15
CA ARG A 609 13.22 21.94 -4.51
C ARG A 609 14.40 21.03 -4.75
N ASN A 610 14.17 19.82 -5.20
CA ASN A 610 15.24 18.89 -5.56
C ASN A 610 14.78 17.91 -6.63
N THR A 611 15.73 17.12 -7.14
CA THR A 611 15.46 16.04 -8.09
C THR A 611 15.97 14.73 -7.50
N GLN A 612 15.16 13.68 -7.50
CA GLN A 612 15.48 12.38 -6.91
C GLN A 612 15.26 11.23 -7.90
N GLY A 613 15.96 10.14 -7.63
CA GLY A 613 15.80 8.82 -8.22
C GLY A 613 16.46 8.64 -9.59
N VAL A 614 16.44 7.38 -10.02
CA VAL A 614 17.16 6.86 -11.19
C VAL A 614 17.05 7.75 -12.43
N GLU A 615 18.20 8.18 -12.96
CA GLU A 615 18.30 9.10 -14.09
C GLU A 615 17.45 10.37 -13.93
N LYS A 616 17.49 10.99 -12.74
CA LYS A 616 16.74 12.22 -12.43
C LYS A 616 15.23 12.03 -12.58
N HIS A 617 14.74 10.96 -11.95
CA HIS A 617 13.40 10.39 -12.15
C HIS A 617 12.24 11.37 -11.90
N VAL A 618 12.36 12.22 -10.87
CA VAL A 618 11.28 13.10 -10.42
C VAL A 618 11.80 14.45 -9.92
N ASN A 619 11.05 15.50 -10.19
CA ASN A 619 11.26 16.84 -9.61
C ASN A 619 10.28 17.05 -8.47
N LEU A 620 10.76 17.53 -7.33
CA LEU A 620 9.97 17.68 -6.11
C LEU A 620 9.95 19.13 -5.68
N TYR A 621 8.75 19.63 -5.33
CA TYR A 621 8.57 20.97 -4.79
C TYR A 621 7.83 20.86 -3.46
N LEU A 622 8.41 21.43 -2.40
CA LEU A 622 7.80 21.54 -1.09
C LEU A 622 7.75 23.02 -0.69
N TYR A 623 6.60 23.44 -0.17
CA TYR A 623 6.41 24.67 0.57
C TYR A 623 5.90 24.31 1.96
N LYS A 624 6.42 24.95 3.00
CA LYS A 624 5.81 24.87 4.33
C LYS A 624 6.08 26.12 5.15
N ASN A 625 5.20 26.36 6.11
CA ASN A 625 5.37 27.34 7.18
C ASN A 625 5.06 26.65 8.53
N ALA A 626 4.94 27.41 9.62
CA ALA A 626 4.62 26.83 10.93
C ALA A 626 3.23 26.15 11.01
N TYR A 627 2.33 26.45 10.08
CA TYR A 627 0.92 26.10 10.12
C TYR A 627 0.56 24.97 9.15
N ALA A 628 1.12 25.00 7.94
CA ALA A 628 0.78 24.07 6.87
C ALA A 628 1.98 23.72 5.98
N LEU A 629 1.86 22.59 5.27
CA LEU A 629 2.79 22.11 4.26
C LEU A 629 2.01 21.74 2.99
N LEU A 630 2.58 22.06 1.83
CA LEU A 630 2.15 21.60 0.51
C LEU A 630 3.35 21.04 -0.27
N SER A 631 3.25 19.81 -0.75
CA SER A 631 4.27 19.16 -1.58
C SER A 631 3.69 18.57 -2.86
N THR A 632 4.45 18.66 -3.95
CA THR A 632 4.08 18.15 -5.28
C THR A 632 5.27 17.47 -5.98
N ALA A 633 5.03 16.31 -6.59
CA ALA A 633 5.89 15.72 -7.61
C ALA A 633 5.62 16.41 -8.96
N VAL A 634 6.46 17.39 -9.29
CA VAL A 634 6.24 18.31 -10.41
C VAL A 634 6.53 17.65 -11.75
N GLY A 635 5.53 17.68 -12.64
CA GLY A 635 5.68 17.20 -14.02
C GLY A 635 6.01 15.71 -14.12
N PHE A 636 5.63 14.90 -13.13
CA PHE A 636 5.95 13.48 -13.12
C PHE A 636 5.07 12.70 -14.12
N LYS A 637 5.68 12.28 -15.25
CA LYS A 637 5.08 11.49 -16.32
C LYS A 637 3.61 11.85 -16.65
N PRO A 638 3.30 13.12 -16.98
CA PRO A 638 1.91 13.57 -17.13
C PRO A 638 1.13 12.72 -18.13
N PHE A 639 -0.10 12.36 -17.76
CA PHE A 639 -1.08 11.63 -18.57
C PHE A 639 -0.68 10.20 -18.96
N GLN A 640 0.41 9.67 -18.38
CA GLN A 640 0.79 8.27 -18.53
C GLN A 640 0.13 7.41 -17.45
N LYS A 641 0.06 6.11 -17.69
CA LYS A 641 -0.33 5.13 -16.66
C LYS A 641 0.60 5.27 -15.44
N GLY A 642 0.00 5.38 -14.26
CA GLY A 642 0.72 5.33 -12.99
C GLY A 642 0.65 3.95 -12.36
N TYR A 643 1.16 3.89 -11.13
CA TYR A 643 1.26 2.71 -10.30
C TYR A 643 0.89 3.03 -8.85
N GLN A 644 1.83 3.42 -7.99
CA GLN A 644 1.61 3.69 -6.56
C GLN A 644 2.09 5.09 -6.14
N GLU A 645 2.31 5.97 -7.11
CA GLU A 645 2.85 7.30 -6.88
C GLU A 645 1.80 8.22 -6.27
N HIS A 646 2.23 8.94 -5.24
CA HIS A 646 1.44 9.93 -4.53
C HIS A 646 1.97 11.32 -4.88
N ILE A 647 1.18 12.06 -5.67
CA ILE A 647 1.67 13.21 -6.43
C ILE A 647 1.57 14.53 -5.67
N VAL A 648 0.53 14.73 -4.86
CA VAL A 648 0.32 15.97 -4.12
C VAL A 648 -0.14 15.67 -2.70
N GLN A 649 0.41 16.41 -1.74
CA GLN A 649 0.06 16.31 -0.33
C GLN A 649 -0.05 17.71 0.28
N ALA A 650 -1.21 18.06 0.81
CA ALA A 650 -1.43 19.29 1.58
C ALA A 650 -1.83 18.92 3.01
N VAL A 651 -1.21 19.52 4.03
CA VAL A 651 -1.43 19.14 5.43
C VAL A 651 -1.40 20.33 6.38
N ILE A 652 -2.22 20.28 7.42
CA ILE A 652 -2.14 21.13 8.62
C ILE A 652 -1.49 20.38 9.78
N ASP A 653 -1.78 19.08 9.91
CA ASP A 653 -1.22 18.16 10.91
C ASP A 653 -1.36 16.69 10.45
N GLU A 654 -1.16 15.73 11.35
CA GLU A 654 -1.09 14.29 11.05
C GLU A 654 -2.41 13.72 10.52
N LEU A 655 -3.56 14.36 10.82
CA LEU A 655 -4.88 13.91 10.39
C LEU A 655 -5.54 14.87 9.39
N ALA A 656 -5.32 16.17 9.53
CA ALA A 656 -5.90 17.22 8.69
C ALA A 656 -5.10 17.35 7.38
N GLN A 657 -5.41 16.45 6.44
CA GLN A 657 -4.69 16.32 5.17
C GLN A 657 -5.61 16.30 3.95
N VAL A 658 -5.07 16.69 2.80
CA VAL A 658 -5.74 16.66 1.50
C VAL A 658 -4.79 16.18 0.40
N PHE A 659 -5.25 15.21 -0.38
CA PHE A 659 -4.60 14.80 -1.63
C PHE A 659 -5.64 14.42 -2.70
N VAL A 660 -5.21 14.41 -3.95
CA VAL A 660 -6.06 14.08 -5.12
C VAL A 660 -5.40 12.98 -5.93
N ASN A 661 -6.18 11.98 -6.33
CA ASN A 661 -5.73 10.93 -7.24
C ASN A 661 -6.81 10.55 -8.27
N TYR A 662 -6.37 9.89 -9.34
CA TYR A 662 -7.24 9.11 -10.21
C TYR A 662 -7.21 7.64 -9.77
N PRO A 663 -8.32 7.08 -9.26
CA PRO A 663 -8.30 5.74 -8.67
C PRO A 663 -8.03 4.65 -9.72
N GLY A 664 -7.25 3.63 -9.35
CA GLY A 664 -6.99 2.45 -10.19
C GLY A 664 -8.14 1.45 -10.23
N GLU A 665 -9.00 1.48 -9.22
CA GLU A 665 -10.19 0.64 -9.07
C GLU A 665 -11.32 1.44 -8.41
N SER A 666 -12.58 0.99 -8.54
CA SER A 666 -13.73 1.77 -8.05
C SER A 666 -14.24 1.37 -6.67
N PHE A 667 -13.57 0.45 -5.99
CA PHE A 667 -14.01 -0.03 -4.68
C PHE A 667 -12.92 0.20 -3.64
N PRO A 668 -13.26 0.77 -2.47
CA PRO A 668 -12.29 1.01 -1.40
C PRO A 668 -11.73 -0.28 -0.80
N TYR A 669 -10.51 -0.20 -0.26
CA TYR A 669 -9.81 -1.30 0.42
C TYR A 669 -9.54 -2.55 -0.44
N GLY A 670 -9.49 -2.39 -1.77
CA GLY A 670 -9.02 -3.42 -2.69
C GLY A 670 -7.50 -3.56 -2.69
N SER A 671 -7.03 -4.53 -3.46
CA SER A 671 -5.63 -4.95 -3.53
C SER A 671 -4.90 -4.45 -4.78
N GLY A 672 -5.58 -3.70 -5.66
CA GLY A 672 -5.01 -3.20 -6.89
C GLY A 672 -3.75 -2.33 -6.68
N ARG A 673 -2.92 -2.22 -7.71
CA ARG A 673 -1.76 -1.33 -7.71
C ARG A 673 -1.70 -0.62 -9.07
N PRO A 674 -2.31 0.57 -9.22
CA PRO A 674 -2.96 1.41 -8.19
C PRO A 674 -4.25 0.81 -7.63
N ASN A 675 -4.57 1.15 -6.37
CA ASN A 675 -5.90 0.88 -5.79
C ASN A 675 -6.76 2.16 -5.78
N PHE A 676 -7.81 2.17 -4.94
CA PHE A 676 -8.72 3.30 -4.80
C PHE A 676 -8.04 4.59 -4.31
N TRP A 677 -7.13 4.53 -3.33
CA TRP A 677 -6.50 5.71 -2.72
C TRP A 677 -4.99 5.83 -2.96
N ALA A 678 -4.30 4.69 -3.07
CA ALA A 678 -2.86 4.61 -3.25
C ALA A 678 -2.52 4.46 -4.74
N GLY A 679 -1.84 5.48 -5.26
CA GLY A 679 -1.42 5.56 -6.65
C GLY A 679 -2.42 6.22 -7.57
N ASN A 680 -2.10 6.18 -8.87
CA ASN A 680 -2.87 6.85 -9.91
C ASN A 680 -3.02 5.94 -11.13
N GLY A 681 -4.25 5.64 -11.55
CA GLY A 681 -4.49 4.90 -12.81
C GLY A 681 -3.96 5.63 -14.05
N SER A 682 -3.87 6.96 -13.98
CA SER A 682 -3.28 7.88 -14.94
C SER A 682 -2.77 9.08 -14.15
N LEU A 683 -1.53 9.48 -14.40
CA LEU A 683 -0.85 10.54 -13.66
C LEU A 683 -1.29 11.93 -14.14
N PRO A 684 -1.42 12.92 -13.25
CA PRO A 684 -1.72 14.28 -13.64
C PRO A 684 -0.49 15.03 -14.16
N LEU A 685 -0.71 16.09 -14.93
CA LEU A 685 0.24 17.20 -14.99
C LEU A 685 0.09 18.00 -13.69
N ALA A 686 0.99 17.77 -12.73
CA ALA A 686 1.00 18.48 -11.46
C ALA A 686 2.14 19.51 -11.41
N VAL A 687 1.81 20.71 -10.94
CA VAL A 687 2.74 21.83 -10.77
C VAL A 687 2.41 22.57 -9.46
N GLN A 688 3.40 23.22 -8.87
CA GLN A 688 3.25 23.98 -7.61
C GLN A 688 4.08 25.26 -7.59
N TYR A 689 3.48 26.38 -7.23
CA TYR A 689 4.21 27.60 -6.94
C TYR A 689 3.87 28.08 -5.54
N ARG A 690 4.91 28.17 -4.69
CA ARG A 690 4.79 28.44 -3.26
C ARG A 690 3.71 27.51 -2.66
N ASN A 691 2.64 28.10 -2.14
CA ASN A 691 1.60 27.44 -1.39
C ASN A 691 0.40 27.00 -2.25
N THR A 692 0.50 27.06 -3.59
CA THR A 692 -0.58 26.69 -4.52
C THR A 692 -0.12 25.58 -5.48
N ALA A 693 -0.85 24.47 -5.53
CA ALA A 693 -0.66 23.37 -6.47
C ALA A 693 -1.82 23.31 -7.48
N ILE A 694 -1.50 22.94 -8.72
CA ILE A 694 -2.45 22.77 -9.82
C ILE A 694 -2.20 21.38 -10.42
N LEU A 695 -3.26 20.60 -10.58
CA LEU A 695 -3.22 19.27 -11.15
C LEU A 695 -4.21 19.19 -12.30
N ARG A 696 -3.75 18.86 -13.51
CA ARG A 696 -4.62 18.50 -14.62
C ARG A 696 -4.58 17.01 -14.86
N TYR A 697 -5.74 16.37 -14.84
CA TYR A 697 -5.92 14.99 -15.25
C TYR A 697 -6.48 14.94 -16.67
N ARG A 698 -5.95 14.02 -17.48
CA ARG A 698 -6.57 13.56 -18.73
C ARG A 698 -6.67 12.04 -18.69
N ILE A 699 -7.91 11.57 -18.74
CA ILE A 699 -8.25 10.16 -18.61
C ILE A 699 -8.69 9.67 -20.00
N GLY A 700 -8.06 8.60 -20.48
CA GLY A 700 -8.40 7.98 -21.76
C GLY A 700 -9.87 7.52 -21.82
N ARG A 701 -10.45 7.41 -23.01
CA ARG A 701 -11.86 7.01 -23.17
C ARG A 701 -12.09 5.53 -22.84
N GLU A 702 -11.04 4.74 -22.98
CA GLU A 702 -10.93 3.32 -22.66
C GLU A 702 -10.99 3.03 -21.15
N GLU A 703 -10.67 4.02 -20.32
CA GLU A 703 -10.69 3.85 -18.87
C GLU A 703 -12.12 3.80 -18.33
N ARG A 704 -12.42 2.87 -17.44
CA ARG A 704 -13.76 2.75 -16.87
C ARG A 704 -14.13 3.93 -15.98
N ILE A 705 -13.22 4.34 -15.10
CA ILE A 705 -13.50 5.36 -14.11
C ILE A 705 -13.39 6.73 -14.78
N GLY A 706 -14.48 7.49 -14.79
CA GLY A 706 -14.61 8.78 -15.47
C GLY A 706 -14.53 10.00 -14.54
N TYR A 707 -13.96 9.83 -13.35
CA TYR A 707 -13.84 10.88 -12.33
C TYR A 707 -12.48 10.79 -11.64
N THR A 708 -12.09 11.88 -11.00
CA THR A 708 -10.98 11.96 -10.03
C THR A 708 -11.56 12.32 -8.68
N HIS A 709 -10.85 12.03 -7.59
CA HIS A 709 -11.35 12.35 -6.26
C HIS A 709 -10.26 12.89 -5.32
N ALA A 710 -10.70 13.56 -4.26
CA ALA A 710 -9.87 14.05 -3.19
C ALA A 710 -10.18 13.33 -1.88
N TYR A 711 -9.13 13.01 -1.13
CA TYR A 711 -9.23 12.63 0.28
C TYR A 711 -9.26 13.89 1.13
N ILE A 712 -10.36 14.13 1.83
CA ILE A 712 -10.61 15.29 2.69
C ILE A 712 -11.39 14.81 3.93
N PRO A 713 -10.72 14.26 4.97
CA PRO A 713 -11.39 13.73 6.14
C PRO A 713 -11.94 14.88 7.00
N LEU A 714 -13.21 15.22 6.82
CA LEU A 714 -13.81 16.40 7.46
C LEU A 714 -13.73 16.38 8.99
N SER A 715 -13.78 15.19 9.59
CA SER A 715 -13.63 14.99 11.04
C SER A 715 -12.28 15.46 11.59
N ALA A 716 -11.27 15.61 10.74
CA ALA A 716 -9.94 16.07 11.14
C ALA A 716 -9.82 17.60 11.20
N PHE A 717 -10.78 18.34 10.64
CA PHE A 717 -10.81 19.81 10.59
C PHE A 717 -11.80 20.39 11.59
N THR A 718 -11.52 21.59 12.10
CA THR A 718 -12.39 22.26 13.09
C THR A 718 -13.61 22.86 12.42
N ARG A 719 -13.44 23.44 11.22
CA ARG A 719 -14.52 24.06 10.42
C ARG A 719 -14.28 23.80 8.95
N TYR A 720 -15.38 23.76 8.19
CA TYR A 720 -15.33 23.70 6.73
C TYR A 720 -16.54 24.42 6.13
N LEU A 721 -16.38 24.95 4.92
CA LEU A 721 -17.45 25.47 4.08
C LEU A 721 -17.23 24.99 2.64
N GLY A 722 -18.31 24.66 1.93
CA GLY A 722 -18.21 24.23 0.53
C GLY A 722 -19.40 24.71 -0.30
N GLU A 723 -19.10 25.24 -1.48
CA GLU A 723 -20.07 25.76 -2.45
C GLU A 723 -19.41 25.86 -3.84
N ASP A 724 -20.18 25.73 -4.92
CA ASP A 724 -19.74 25.98 -6.31
C ASP A 724 -18.40 25.30 -6.71
N GLY A 725 -18.22 24.03 -6.31
CA GLY A 725 -17.02 23.26 -6.63
C GLY A 725 -15.76 23.66 -5.84
N VAL A 726 -15.95 24.43 -4.76
CA VAL A 726 -14.92 24.83 -3.81
C VAL A 726 -15.24 24.22 -2.44
N ILE A 727 -14.20 23.78 -1.74
CA ILE A 727 -14.25 23.52 -0.30
C ILE A 727 -13.06 24.18 0.40
N VAL A 728 -13.33 24.84 1.52
CA VAL A 728 -12.33 25.49 2.37
C VAL A 728 -12.40 24.89 3.77
N LEU A 729 -11.26 24.57 4.33
CA LEU A 729 -11.11 23.80 5.57
C LEU A 729 -10.18 24.58 6.51
N GLU A 730 -10.54 24.67 7.78
CA GLU A 730 -9.79 25.43 8.79
C GLU A 730 -9.46 24.55 10.00
N LYS A 731 -8.23 24.69 10.49
CA LYS A 731 -7.79 24.14 11.78
C LYS A 731 -6.57 24.89 12.30
N ASP A 732 -6.55 25.19 13.60
CA ASP A 732 -5.41 25.77 14.32
C ASP A 732 -4.75 26.99 13.65
N GLY A 733 -5.57 27.89 13.10
CA GLY A 733 -5.10 29.08 12.39
C GLY A 733 -4.54 28.83 10.99
N ALA A 734 -4.62 27.60 10.48
CA ALA A 734 -4.25 27.19 9.14
C ALA A 734 -5.49 26.91 8.27
N TYR A 735 -5.32 26.97 6.95
CA TYR A 735 -6.34 26.51 6.00
C TYR A 735 -5.79 25.57 4.94
N ILE A 736 -6.70 24.74 4.41
CA ILE A 736 -6.56 24.10 3.10
C ILE A 736 -7.81 24.45 2.28
N ALA A 737 -7.60 24.91 1.06
CA ALA A 737 -8.66 25.26 0.12
C ALA A 737 -8.49 24.47 -1.18
N VAL A 738 -9.59 23.90 -1.67
CA VAL A 738 -9.61 23.03 -2.85
C VAL A 738 -10.68 23.52 -3.82
N LYS A 739 -10.34 23.60 -5.10
CA LYS A 739 -11.28 23.86 -6.20
C LYS A 739 -11.09 22.82 -7.30
N ALA A 740 -12.19 22.27 -7.82
CA ALA A 740 -12.16 21.42 -9.00
C ALA A 740 -12.98 22.04 -10.14
N MET A 741 -12.43 22.00 -11.36
CA MET A 741 -13.02 22.60 -12.56
C MET A 741 -14.44 22.08 -12.83
N ASN A 742 -14.67 20.78 -12.62
CA ASN A 742 -15.95 20.12 -12.89
C ASN A 742 -16.84 19.98 -11.65
N GLY A 743 -16.60 20.79 -10.60
CA GLY A 743 -17.36 20.75 -9.35
C GLY A 743 -16.89 19.67 -8.37
N LEU A 744 -17.45 19.67 -7.16
CA LEU A 744 -17.14 18.73 -6.09
C LEU A 744 -18.42 18.10 -5.55
N THR A 745 -18.40 16.80 -5.31
CA THR A 745 -19.48 16.04 -4.67
C THR A 745 -18.94 15.22 -3.51
N MET A 746 -19.34 15.59 -2.30
CA MET A 746 -19.01 14.86 -1.07
C MET A 746 -19.76 13.53 -1.03
N GLN A 747 -19.04 12.43 -0.76
CA GLN A 747 -19.65 11.14 -0.50
C GLN A 747 -20.25 11.11 0.92
N GLN A 748 -21.53 10.72 1.00
CA GLN A 748 -22.31 10.67 2.25
C GLN A 748 -22.67 9.23 2.66
N GLU A 749 -22.17 8.25 1.91
CA GLU A 749 -22.49 6.84 2.05
C GLU A 749 -21.23 5.99 1.91
N GLY A 750 -21.31 4.77 2.44
CA GLY A 750 -20.23 3.81 2.35
C GLY A 750 -18.97 4.14 3.16
N PRO A 751 -17.89 3.38 2.97
CA PRO A 751 -16.72 3.41 3.85
C PRO A 751 -15.91 4.72 3.81
N ASN A 752 -16.05 5.51 2.74
CA ASN A 752 -15.39 6.82 2.62
C ASN A 752 -16.32 8.00 2.96
N CYS A 753 -17.45 7.74 3.60
CA CYS A 753 -18.40 8.77 4.01
C CYS A 753 -17.68 9.92 4.74
N PHE A 754 -17.99 11.16 4.33
CA PHE A 754 -17.40 12.41 4.83
C PHE A 754 -15.87 12.55 4.67
N ARG A 755 -15.27 11.76 3.78
CA ARG A 755 -13.83 11.79 3.47
C ARG A 755 -13.53 11.90 1.98
N GLU A 756 -14.43 11.44 1.12
CA GLU A 756 -14.22 11.44 -0.32
C GLU A 756 -14.99 12.56 -0.99
N PHE A 757 -14.29 13.34 -1.81
CA PHE A 757 -14.87 14.37 -2.66
C PHE A 757 -14.59 14.04 -4.12
N MET A 758 -15.62 13.72 -4.87
CA MET A 758 -15.51 13.34 -6.28
C MET A 758 -15.70 14.57 -7.18
N SER A 759 -14.93 14.60 -8.28
CA SER A 759 -15.13 15.54 -9.39
C SER A 759 -15.18 14.78 -10.70
N GLN A 760 -16.31 14.91 -11.40
CA GLN A 760 -16.60 14.16 -12.62
C GLN A 760 -15.81 14.67 -13.82
N GLY A 761 -15.67 13.83 -14.84
CA GLY A 761 -15.09 14.21 -16.13
C GLY A 761 -13.68 13.68 -16.35
N ARG A 762 -13.38 13.42 -17.62
CA ARG A 762 -12.11 12.85 -18.08
C ARG A 762 -11.01 13.88 -18.31
N ASP A 763 -11.36 15.15 -18.47
CA ASP A 763 -10.42 16.27 -18.40
C ASP A 763 -10.86 17.12 -17.21
N ASN A 764 -9.99 17.24 -16.21
CA ASN A 764 -10.31 17.90 -14.97
C ASN A 764 -9.09 18.61 -14.41
N VAL A 765 -9.31 19.76 -13.78
CA VAL A 765 -8.25 20.56 -13.16
C VAL A 765 -8.60 20.79 -11.70
N TRP A 766 -7.64 20.52 -10.82
CA TRP A 766 -7.72 20.75 -9.40
C TRP A 766 -6.74 21.85 -9.00
N VAL A 767 -7.16 22.72 -8.09
CA VAL A 767 -6.32 23.72 -7.45
C VAL A 767 -6.38 23.48 -5.95
N ILE A 768 -5.22 23.34 -5.32
CA ILE A 768 -5.08 23.16 -3.87
C ILE A 768 -4.19 24.28 -3.34
N ARG A 769 -4.62 24.94 -2.27
CA ARG A 769 -3.78 25.92 -1.55
C ARG A 769 -3.81 25.62 -0.07
N ALA A 770 -2.65 25.69 0.57
CA ALA A 770 -2.54 25.57 2.02
C ALA A 770 -1.84 26.80 2.59
N GLY A 771 -2.30 27.35 3.69
CA GLY A 771 -1.76 28.60 4.21
C GLY A 771 -2.28 28.97 5.59
N ARG A 772 -2.15 30.24 5.94
CA ARG A 772 -2.57 30.76 7.25
C ARG A 772 -3.91 31.47 7.13
N MET A 773 -4.80 31.25 8.10
CA MET A 773 -6.13 31.88 8.12
C MET A 773 -6.07 33.41 8.18
N ASP A 774 -5.02 33.97 8.80
CA ASP A 774 -4.83 35.42 8.90
C ASP A 774 -4.67 36.12 7.54
N GLU A 775 -4.33 35.40 6.47
CA GLU A 775 -4.29 35.90 5.09
C GLU A 775 -5.67 36.33 4.56
N TYR A 776 -6.76 35.75 5.10
CA TYR A 776 -8.13 36.00 4.65
C TYR A 776 -9.04 36.53 5.78
N GLY A 777 -8.62 36.41 7.04
CA GLY A 777 -9.36 36.82 8.22
C GLY A 777 -10.35 35.77 8.71
N ASP A 778 -11.23 35.29 7.82
CA ASP A 778 -12.20 34.23 8.15
C ASP A 778 -12.48 33.27 6.97
N LEU A 779 -13.22 32.21 7.29
CA LEU A 779 -13.51 31.11 6.36
C LEU A 779 -14.46 31.53 5.23
N ASP A 780 -15.37 32.48 5.47
CA ASP A 780 -16.30 33.01 4.48
C ASP A 780 -15.57 33.87 3.44
N ALA A 781 -14.62 34.71 3.89
CA ALA A 781 -13.75 35.48 3.03
C ALA A 781 -12.83 34.58 2.19
N LEU A 782 -12.29 33.52 2.77
CA LEU A 782 -11.50 32.51 2.05
C LEU A 782 -12.34 31.79 0.97
N LEU A 783 -13.56 31.37 1.30
CA LEU A 783 -14.48 30.77 0.33
C LEU A 783 -14.79 31.75 -0.81
N ALA A 784 -15.15 32.99 -0.48
CA ALA A 784 -15.47 34.02 -1.46
C ALA A 784 -14.27 34.35 -2.38
N ALA A 785 -13.05 34.30 -1.85
CA ALA A 785 -11.81 34.42 -2.62
C ALA A 785 -11.64 33.25 -3.60
N PHE A 786 -11.73 32.01 -3.13
CA PHE A 786 -11.54 30.82 -3.98
C PHE A 786 -12.62 30.66 -5.05
N LYS A 787 -13.85 31.11 -4.77
CA LYS A 787 -14.92 31.15 -5.78
C LYS A 787 -14.56 32.02 -6.97
N LYS A 788 -13.81 33.11 -6.78
CA LYS A 788 -13.36 34.01 -7.85
C LYS A 788 -12.25 33.45 -8.75
N MET A 789 -11.59 32.34 -8.34
CA MET A 789 -10.55 31.75 -9.19
C MET A 789 -11.12 31.29 -10.53
N GLU A 790 -10.45 31.61 -11.62
CA GLU A 790 -10.84 31.17 -12.96
C GLU A 790 -9.96 30.01 -13.39
N ILE A 791 -10.57 28.94 -13.91
CA ILE A 791 -9.87 27.82 -14.52
C ILE A 791 -10.30 27.74 -15.98
N ARG A 792 -9.33 27.82 -16.89
CA ARG A 792 -9.55 27.64 -18.34
C ARG A 792 -8.59 26.60 -18.87
N THR A 793 -9.11 25.66 -19.64
CA THR A 793 -8.32 24.74 -20.46
C THR A 793 -8.50 25.10 -21.94
N ASP A 794 -7.41 25.04 -22.71
CA ASP A 794 -7.43 25.27 -24.15
C ASP A 794 -6.48 24.29 -24.82
N GLY A 795 -7.04 23.23 -25.42
CA GLY A 795 -6.25 22.10 -25.91
C GLY A 795 -5.34 21.55 -24.81
N GLU A 796 -4.03 21.72 -24.99
CA GLU A 796 -3.05 21.22 -24.03
C GLU A 796 -2.73 22.16 -22.87
N GLU A 797 -3.17 23.41 -22.96
CA GLU A 797 -2.86 24.46 -21.99
C GLU A 797 -3.87 24.49 -20.85
N THR A 798 -3.41 24.96 -19.70
CA THR A 798 -4.22 25.19 -18.51
C THR A 798 -3.81 26.49 -17.88
N VAL A 799 -4.77 27.41 -17.81
CA VAL A 799 -4.65 28.72 -17.20
C VAL A 799 -5.50 28.73 -15.94
N VAL A 800 -4.86 29.04 -14.82
CA VAL A 800 -5.56 29.35 -13.57
C VAL A 800 -5.26 30.81 -13.23
N ARG A 801 -6.29 31.62 -13.00
CA ARG A 801 -6.14 32.98 -12.47
C ARG A 801 -6.71 33.01 -11.06
N ASP A 802 -5.86 33.35 -10.10
CA ASP A 802 -6.29 33.39 -8.70
C ASP A 802 -6.97 34.71 -8.33
N GLU A 803 -7.45 34.79 -7.08
CA GLU A 803 -8.14 35.97 -6.56
C GLU A 803 -7.25 37.22 -6.46
N ARG A 804 -5.92 37.03 -6.54
CA ARG A 804 -4.89 38.10 -6.48
C ARG A 804 -4.51 38.57 -7.88
N GLY A 805 -5.07 37.98 -8.94
CA GLY A 805 -4.73 38.25 -10.33
C GLY A 805 -3.44 37.55 -10.79
N THR A 806 -2.91 36.62 -10.01
CA THR A 806 -1.77 35.79 -10.40
C THR A 806 -2.22 34.81 -11.46
N GLU A 807 -1.55 34.82 -12.62
CA GLU A 807 -1.81 33.88 -13.69
C GLU A 807 -0.81 32.72 -13.63
N PHE A 808 -1.32 31.50 -13.50
CA PHE A 808 -0.57 30.25 -13.58
C PHE A 808 -0.88 29.61 -14.92
N LEU A 809 0.15 29.41 -15.74
CA LEU A 809 0.03 28.79 -17.06
C LEU A 809 0.93 27.56 -17.12
N THR A 810 0.34 26.42 -17.47
CA THR A 810 1.06 25.19 -17.84
C THR A 810 0.59 24.68 -19.18
N GLY A 811 1.48 24.08 -19.97
CA GLY A 811 1.19 23.65 -21.33
C GLY A 811 1.98 22.40 -21.76
N PRO A 812 2.21 22.21 -23.07
CA PRO A 812 2.84 21.01 -23.63
C PRO A 812 4.33 20.86 -23.27
N ASP A 813 4.97 21.93 -22.81
CA ASP A 813 6.33 21.90 -22.26
C ASP A 813 6.37 21.35 -20.82
N PHE A 814 5.20 21.13 -20.20
CA PHE A 814 5.03 20.74 -18.80
C PHE A 814 5.71 21.68 -17.80
N LEU A 815 5.98 22.91 -18.22
CA LEU A 815 6.55 23.96 -17.37
C LEU A 815 5.43 24.81 -16.76
N LEU A 816 5.65 25.27 -15.54
CA LEU A 816 4.81 26.29 -14.94
C LEU A 816 5.39 27.68 -15.21
N LYS A 817 4.56 28.56 -15.77
CA LYS A 817 4.79 30.00 -15.86
C LYS A 817 3.87 30.72 -14.90
N VAL A 818 4.41 31.64 -14.11
CA VAL A 818 3.64 32.51 -13.22
C VAL A 818 3.81 33.94 -13.71
N ASN A 819 2.71 34.58 -14.09
CA ASN A 819 2.70 35.92 -14.71
C ASN A 819 3.65 36.03 -15.93
N GLY A 820 3.77 34.95 -16.71
CA GLY A 820 4.61 34.87 -17.89
C GLY A 820 6.06 34.38 -17.66
N GLU A 821 6.50 34.24 -16.41
CA GLU A 821 7.86 33.81 -16.06
C GLU A 821 7.91 32.35 -15.63
N THR A 822 8.84 31.56 -16.20
CA THR A 822 9.07 30.17 -15.77
C THR A 822 9.65 30.14 -14.35
N VAL A 823 9.05 29.35 -13.45
CA VAL A 823 9.39 29.37 -12.01
C VAL A 823 10.30 28.24 -11.53
N TYR A 824 10.65 27.30 -12.40
CA TYR A 824 11.57 26.21 -12.09
C TYR A 824 12.78 26.18 -13.01
N ASP A 825 13.87 25.63 -12.49
CA ASP A 825 15.11 25.35 -13.19
C ASP A 825 15.51 23.87 -13.06
N TYR A 826 14.52 22.99 -13.20
CA TYR A 826 14.69 21.53 -13.16
C TYR A 826 15.39 20.98 -14.43
N PRO A 827 16.09 19.83 -14.31
CA PRO A 827 16.31 19.07 -13.08
C PRO A 827 17.45 19.65 -12.22
N LEU A 828 17.35 19.45 -10.91
CA LEU A 828 18.35 19.81 -9.90
C LEU A 828 19.22 18.59 -9.54
N ASP A 829 20.09 18.75 -8.54
CA ASP A 829 20.76 17.66 -7.83
C ASP A 829 19.89 17.16 -6.65
N VAL A 830 20.37 16.11 -5.98
CA VAL A 830 19.68 15.49 -4.84
C VAL A 830 19.65 16.39 -3.61
N GLU A 831 20.70 17.20 -3.43
CA GLU A 831 20.86 18.20 -2.37
C GLU A 831 19.85 19.34 -2.53
N GLY A 832 19.57 19.72 -3.77
CA GLY A 832 18.53 20.65 -4.14
C GLY A 832 18.80 22.09 -3.71
N LYS A 833 17.73 22.87 -3.71
CA LYS A 833 17.69 24.28 -3.30
C LYS A 833 16.70 24.43 -2.17
N LEU A 834 17.21 24.72 -0.98
CA LEU A 834 16.43 25.06 0.21
C LEU A 834 16.49 26.57 0.43
N ILE A 835 15.33 27.21 0.48
CA ILE A 835 15.18 28.64 0.75
C ILE A 835 14.34 28.76 2.01
N LEU A 836 14.88 29.45 3.02
CA LEU A 836 14.17 29.80 4.25
C LEU A 836 14.02 31.33 4.26
N GLU A 837 12.78 31.81 4.15
CA GLU A 837 12.44 33.23 4.14
C GLU A 837 11.82 33.62 5.49
N GLU A 838 12.15 34.82 5.99
CA GLU A 838 11.42 35.44 7.10
C GLU A 838 10.46 36.47 6.51
N CYS A 839 9.16 36.26 6.70
CA CYS A 839 8.12 37.18 6.28
C CYS A 839 7.93 38.27 7.35
N ASP A 840 8.04 39.53 6.95
CA ASP A 840 7.70 40.67 7.81
C ASP A 840 6.21 40.58 8.18
N ARG A 841 5.93 40.37 9.46
CA ARG A 841 4.58 40.51 10.01
C ARG A 841 4.29 42.00 10.14
N GLY A 842 3.75 42.58 9.07
CA GLY A 842 3.23 43.95 9.08
C GLY A 842 2.22 44.18 10.20
#